data_AF-A0A971RRW1-F1
#
_entry.id   AF-A0A971RRW1-F1
#
_cell.length_a   1.000
_cell.length_b   1.000
_cell.length_c   1.000
_cell.angle_alpha   90.00
_cell.angle_beta   90.00
_cell.angle_gamma   90.00
#
_symmetry.space_group_name_H-M   'P 1'
#
loop_
_entity.id
_entity.type
_entity.pdbx_description
1 polymer ?
#
loop_
_entity_poly.entity_id
_entity_poly.type
_entity_poly.pdbx_seq_one_letter_code
_entity_poly.pdbx_strand_id
1 'polypeptide(L)'
;MKKLILLTALVLLAAALSAQTHALWTGSADTNWHNPANWFSNVVPTNTSMVNIQADLPNYPVISQGPAQCRSLNVQNGGQLSLDGANLSVTTTMTVKGNITITSANQIDVRGNLTWDDGATVTISHSGAVIAARQNVTFLPGSNVKFGNGTLRMFTSTGQYKYLKNQSANTEFYDLVMDVRSPAKAVFSSESTHDFVVNHNFYNGTPADSTAECIFWYEGNMILKNDFVSYNPERGVDWYYGTLVMEGEGDQFIHPTGVTGLNNLCIRSGGTVEVTDDLICNGNLSIESGVLSLGSSTLSMWGNWTNYAGFDHFDAGSSTVRFVKHDDSQHHYGNTHFNVLEIDKALGAFLIYNGGEVICDEYSVVRGAVAAMDGTFTALSLANNGLAGGWYCYENGTINAYNTAPGAWIDLLGYIYMAGGTMNIYGGSTPSYWPYAEGASVQIHGGVLDFKTQGIHLYSGAYEDTFHTDITGGTIRMAGDFTGYHSQFSASGATIELYGTEEAQINILEPMMLPTLKINKTGWGNRKVDLLSDLDCENLIVQAGTLGITEQFLTVYNDLTCYGNISMGNAGSNGTILVEGNMNFLSGSSAQFTSGSAIGRGDFLVENGAIIVFHEGMILHLQGQGTHYITVQEDLFGFQNLHLGGPNRNAHYLVSNESTHDVFVWGDLNFFGTSSLGFEENATQPVKVSGTMNMFGGTLNVGPSKVIVEGKPQFLATSSINIAHNGELIFNYHDIPRQIEFRGNVTIDGGTLRLANSSLYIMENCEFNMNSGYVICDGVNAQYAGSFQPTGGTVIMDDNYGNGNVGISVINGNWLPNLVVDSSIGIWLIDDLEVKGNIDVNRGWIETNGLILTCRGDLNVRNGGLLKLEPGTTIDFKGSPHSKLRIHSGGRLESLGTDAQRITIANSVDWMEYSVLDGGSVAAEYTDFRHATMDGFYVHDGAIVDEEHSFHNCAFEYSMGLEGSCLLRIENDQILTVKNAEFNRWPNANNVRKSENQGIVHFIDATGYSHGEQYEKDPHDRIFWSPCLDPDVPDLVILKAEYIPQAATEGEEVLCVVTFSNIGGADVIDPFYIDLYHNRQTPPVAGNVGNAFYQIQEVPAYSTEQVVFYVTGYGTGTWNSYVQIDTDDDAFESNDYNNVYGPFQMIWLPFSVEPVTNLRVNKTQAGTYKLEWDFEGVCTRFNIYRSVDPYFTPSAQNLLVAVNYPTTELNLNNYFHLGDRGFFIVTAERDQREPSNRQNEMGDMPSRRRN
;
A
#
# COMPACT_ATOMS: atom_id res chain seq x y z
N MET A 1 -114.02 -49.56 40.87
CA MET A 1 -112.59 -49.29 41.16
C MET A 1 -111.93 -48.32 40.18
N LYS A 2 -111.94 -48.54 38.85
CA LYS A 2 -111.29 -47.63 37.87
C LYS A 2 -111.83 -46.18 37.86
N LYS A 3 -113.13 -45.95 38.11
CA LYS A 3 -113.70 -44.58 38.23
C LYS A 3 -113.34 -43.85 39.54
N LEU A 4 -113.02 -44.59 40.61
CA LEU A 4 -112.64 -44.00 41.91
C LEU A 4 -111.15 -43.60 41.92
N ILE A 5 -110.31 -44.35 41.20
CA ILE A 5 -108.87 -44.04 40.98
C ILE A 5 -108.71 -42.86 40.01
N LEU A 6 -109.56 -42.74 38.98
CA LEU A 6 -109.51 -41.60 38.05
C LEU A 6 -109.98 -40.29 38.70
N LEU A 7 -110.98 -40.35 39.60
CA LEU A 7 -111.45 -39.16 40.33
C LEU A 7 -110.45 -38.71 41.41
N THR A 8 -109.79 -39.65 42.10
CA THR A 8 -108.69 -39.31 43.02
C THR A 8 -107.46 -38.80 42.27
N ALA A 9 -107.12 -39.37 41.11
CA ALA A 9 -106.04 -38.84 40.27
C ALA A 9 -106.36 -37.45 39.68
N LEU A 10 -107.60 -37.17 39.27
CA LEU A 10 -107.99 -35.83 38.78
C LEU A 10 -108.03 -34.78 39.91
N VAL A 11 -108.44 -35.17 41.13
CA VAL A 11 -108.43 -34.27 42.29
C VAL A 11 -107.01 -34.03 42.81
N LEU A 12 -106.12 -35.03 42.76
CA LEU A 12 -104.69 -34.86 43.05
C LEU A 12 -103.96 -34.06 41.96
N LEU A 13 -104.35 -34.19 40.68
CA LEU A 13 -103.78 -33.39 39.58
C LEU A 13 -104.29 -31.94 39.58
N ALA A 14 -105.55 -31.71 39.95
CA ALA A 14 -106.11 -30.37 40.14
C ALA A 14 -105.58 -29.67 41.41
N ALA A 15 -105.36 -30.40 42.50
CA ALA A 15 -104.70 -29.87 43.70
C ALA A 15 -103.19 -29.62 43.48
N ALA A 16 -102.53 -30.40 42.61
CA ALA A 16 -101.14 -30.15 42.21
C ALA A 16 -101.00 -29.00 41.20
N LEU A 17 -102.00 -28.76 40.33
CA LEU A 17 -102.04 -27.61 39.43
C LEU A 17 -102.53 -26.31 40.09
N SER A 18 -103.25 -26.35 41.22
CA SER A 18 -103.66 -25.16 41.98
C SER A 18 -102.71 -24.78 43.13
N ALA A 19 -101.55 -25.45 43.26
CA ALA A 19 -100.58 -25.19 44.33
C ALA A 19 -99.50 -24.14 43.97
N GLN A 20 -99.50 -23.60 42.74
CA GLN A 20 -98.73 -22.40 42.39
C GLN A 20 -99.55 -21.16 42.72
N THR A 21 -99.29 -20.57 43.89
CA THR A 21 -99.90 -19.30 44.27
C THR A 21 -99.07 -18.15 43.68
N HIS A 22 -99.62 -17.46 42.69
CA HIS A 22 -99.14 -16.14 42.32
C HIS A 22 -99.42 -15.19 43.49
N ALA A 23 -98.37 -14.66 44.11
CA ALA A 23 -98.47 -13.77 45.25
C ALA A 23 -98.13 -12.34 44.81
N LEU A 24 -99.15 -11.51 44.66
CA LEU A 24 -99.00 -10.10 44.29
C LEU A 24 -99.04 -9.24 45.55
N TRP A 25 -98.00 -8.43 45.78
CA TRP A 25 -97.99 -7.45 46.86
C TRP A 25 -98.88 -6.26 46.47
N THR A 26 -99.81 -5.91 47.37
CA THR A 26 -100.71 -4.74 47.22
C THR A 26 -100.36 -3.61 48.19
N GLY A 27 -99.76 -3.94 49.35
CA GLY A 27 -99.40 -2.95 50.38
C GLY A 27 -100.60 -2.22 51.00
N SER A 28 -101.81 -2.77 50.88
CA SER A 28 -103.04 -2.05 51.22
C SER A 28 -103.23 -1.81 52.72
N ALA A 29 -102.58 -2.59 53.59
CA ALA A 29 -102.73 -2.49 55.04
C ALA A 29 -101.54 -1.77 55.69
N ASP A 30 -100.32 -2.26 55.47
CA ASP A 30 -99.07 -1.72 56.03
C ASP A 30 -97.84 -2.23 55.22
N THR A 31 -96.64 -2.10 55.77
CA THR A 31 -95.39 -2.56 55.14
C THR A 31 -94.99 -3.99 55.52
N ASN A 32 -95.63 -4.65 56.49
CA ASN A 32 -95.14 -5.93 57.04
C ASN A 32 -95.38 -7.10 56.06
N TRP A 33 -94.31 -7.75 55.60
CA TRP A 33 -94.38 -8.93 54.71
C TRP A 33 -95.34 -10.02 55.24
N HIS A 34 -95.38 -10.20 56.56
CA HIS A 34 -96.14 -11.27 57.22
C HIS A 34 -97.59 -10.90 57.52
N ASN A 35 -98.05 -9.70 57.17
CA ASN A 35 -99.47 -9.36 57.26
C ASN A 35 -100.20 -9.92 56.02
N PRO A 36 -101.08 -10.93 56.15
CA PRO A 36 -101.77 -11.51 55.00
C PRO A 36 -102.55 -10.47 54.18
N ALA A 37 -103.06 -9.41 54.82
CA ALA A 37 -103.87 -8.36 54.18
C ALA A 37 -103.10 -7.51 53.15
N ASN A 38 -101.76 -7.58 53.13
CA ASN A 38 -100.96 -6.91 52.12
C ASN A 38 -100.86 -7.70 50.80
N TRP A 39 -101.26 -8.97 50.79
CA TRP A 39 -101.20 -9.84 49.62
C TRP A 39 -102.58 -9.94 48.94
N PHE A 40 -102.62 -9.89 47.61
CA PHE A 40 -103.88 -9.93 46.84
C PHE A 40 -104.75 -11.17 47.17
N SER A 41 -104.12 -12.30 47.46
CA SER A 41 -104.79 -13.56 47.85
C SER A 41 -105.11 -13.65 49.34
N ASN A 42 -104.75 -12.63 50.14
CA ASN A 42 -104.82 -12.62 51.59
C ASN A 42 -104.06 -13.79 52.27
N VAL A 43 -102.97 -14.25 51.63
CA VAL A 43 -102.12 -15.36 52.08
C VAL A 43 -100.65 -14.94 51.97
N VAL A 44 -99.91 -15.09 53.07
CA VAL A 44 -98.47 -14.82 53.12
C VAL A 44 -97.72 -15.84 52.24
N PRO A 45 -96.76 -15.41 51.39
CA PRO A 45 -95.98 -16.30 50.54
C PRO A 45 -95.20 -17.35 51.32
N THR A 46 -95.09 -18.54 50.71
CA THR A 46 -94.23 -19.63 51.18
C THR A 46 -93.24 -20.02 50.08
N ASN A 47 -92.36 -20.98 50.34
CA ASN A 47 -91.38 -21.49 49.37
C ASN A 47 -91.96 -22.07 48.05
N THR A 48 -93.28 -22.17 47.89
CA THR A 48 -93.96 -22.54 46.63
C THR A 48 -94.55 -21.36 45.86
N SER A 49 -94.61 -20.17 46.46
CA SER A 49 -95.26 -18.96 45.90
C SER A 49 -94.38 -18.18 44.93
N MET A 50 -94.95 -17.68 43.84
CA MET A 50 -94.28 -16.77 42.90
C MET A 50 -94.63 -15.32 43.25
N VAL A 51 -93.70 -14.61 43.88
CA VAL A 51 -93.90 -13.26 44.39
C VAL A 51 -93.62 -12.22 43.30
N ASN A 52 -94.54 -11.26 43.16
CA ASN A 52 -94.39 -10.08 42.32
C ASN A 52 -94.65 -8.81 43.14
N ILE A 53 -93.68 -7.88 43.13
CA ILE A 53 -93.78 -6.56 43.75
C ILE A 53 -93.78 -5.52 42.62
N GLN A 54 -94.92 -4.84 42.45
CA GLN A 54 -95.14 -3.85 41.38
C GLN A 54 -94.84 -2.41 41.86
N ALA A 55 -94.88 -1.45 40.94
CA ALA A 55 -94.75 -0.02 41.23
C ALA A 55 -96.02 0.60 41.86
N ASP A 56 -95.90 1.86 42.28
CA ASP A 56 -96.99 2.76 42.68
C ASP A 56 -97.89 2.22 43.80
N LEU A 57 -97.29 1.47 44.73
CA LEU A 57 -98.00 0.90 45.88
C LEU A 57 -97.99 1.85 47.08
N PRO A 58 -99.08 1.88 47.87
CA PRO A 58 -99.19 2.75 49.03
C PRO A 58 -98.19 2.42 50.15
N ASN A 59 -97.82 1.14 50.30
CA ASN A 59 -96.79 0.66 51.22
C ASN A 59 -95.96 -0.45 50.54
N TYR A 60 -94.64 -0.36 50.57
CA TYR A 60 -93.75 -1.43 50.08
C TYR A 60 -93.38 -2.44 51.18
N PRO A 61 -93.08 -3.70 50.83
CA PRO A 61 -92.78 -4.73 51.80
C PRO A 61 -91.49 -4.50 52.57
N VAL A 62 -91.57 -4.68 53.88
CA VAL A 62 -90.48 -4.70 54.86
C VAL A 62 -90.50 -6.06 55.58
N ILE A 63 -89.36 -6.74 55.61
CA ILE A 63 -89.14 -8.00 56.33
C ILE A 63 -88.39 -7.68 57.64
N SER A 64 -89.13 -7.59 58.76
CA SER A 64 -88.57 -7.14 60.06
C SER A 64 -88.82 -8.07 61.25
N GLN A 65 -89.90 -8.87 61.27
CA GLN A 65 -90.29 -9.66 62.45
C GLN A 65 -89.97 -11.17 62.38
N GLY A 66 -89.66 -11.71 61.20
CA GLY A 66 -89.33 -13.13 61.00
C GLY A 66 -88.93 -13.46 59.56
N PRO A 67 -88.28 -14.62 59.29
CA PRO A 67 -87.79 -14.95 57.96
C PRO A 67 -88.90 -15.08 56.92
N ALA A 68 -88.70 -14.50 55.74
CA ALA A 68 -89.60 -14.63 54.59
C ALA A 68 -89.11 -15.71 53.62
N GLN A 69 -90.03 -16.36 52.91
CA GLN A 69 -89.71 -17.38 51.91
C GLN A 69 -90.60 -17.24 50.67
N CYS A 70 -90.03 -17.47 49.50
CA CYS A 70 -90.77 -17.59 48.24
C CYS A 70 -90.13 -18.61 47.29
N ARG A 71 -90.89 -19.08 46.29
CA ARG A 71 -90.35 -19.87 45.19
C ARG A 71 -89.55 -18.99 44.24
N SER A 72 -90.14 -17.90 43.76
CA SER A 72 -89.49 -16.91 42.90
C SER A 72 -89.88 -15.51 43.34
N LEU A 73 -89.01 -14.54 43.10
CA LEU A 73 -89.24 -13.14 43.42
C LEU A 73 -88.98 -12.26 42.19
N ASN A 74 -89.96 -11.47 41.79
CA ASN A 74 -89.82 -10.44 40.78
C ASN A 74 -90.14 -9.06 41.39
N VAL A 75 -89.13 -8.22 41.56
CA VAL A 75 -89.31 -6.81 41.94
C VAL A 75 -89.34 -6.00 40.65
N GLN A 76 -90.51 -5.52 40.24
CA GLN A 76 -90.66 -4.78 38.98
C GLN A 76 -90.05 -3.38 39.07
N ASN A 77 -89.89 -2.72 37.91
CA ASN A 77 -89.45 -1.33 37.85
C ASN A 77 -90.36 -0.46 38.73
N GLY A 78 -89.78 0.40 39.57
CA GLY A 78 -90.50 1.20 40.58
C GLY A 78 -90.90 0.46 41.87
N GLY A 79 -90.85 -0.89 41.89
CA GLY A 79 -91.09 -1.70 43.08
C GLY A 79 -89.94 -1.61 44.08
N GLN A 80 -90.22 -1.81 45.38
CA GLN A 80 -89.21 -1.76 46.45
C GLN A 80 -89.37 -2.93 47.42
N LEU A 81 -88.28 -3.42 48.00
CA LEU A 81 -88.28 -4.42 49.07
C LEU A 81 -87.20 -4.08 50.09
N SER A 82 -87.57 -4.04 51.38
CA SER A 82 -86.63 -3.76 52.47
C SER A 82 -86.47 -4.95 53.44
N LEU A 83 -85.23 -5.22 53.85
CA LEU A 83 -84.91 -6.16 54.93
C LEU A 83 -84.36 -5.38 56.12
N ASP A 84 -85.11 -5.40 57.23
CA ASP A 84 -84.84 -4.61 58.44
C ASP A 84 -85.10 -5.45 59.71
N GLY A 85 -84.44 -6.61 59.79
CA GLY A 85 -84.43 -7.44 60.99
C GLY A 85 -84.55 -8.96 60.73
N ALA A 86 -84.88 -9.39 59.51
CA ALA A 86 -84.97 -10.82 59.18
C ALA A 86 -84.60 -11.18 57.73
N ASN A 87 -84.30 -12.46 57.51
CA ASN A 87 -83.78 -13.02 56.25
C ASN A 87 -84.88 -13.30 55.20
N LEU A 88 -84.47 -13.40 53.93
CA LEU A 88 -85.30 -13.85 52.81
C LEU A 88 -84.69 -15.08 52.14
N SER A 89 -85.48 -16.11 51.82
CA SER A 89 -85.05 -17.21 50.96
C SER A 89 -85.90 -17.33 49.69
N VAL A 90 -85.23 -17.39 48.53
CA VAL A 90 -85.83 -17.57 47.20
C VAL A 90 -85.38 -18.92 46.64
N THR A 91 -86.32 -19.83 46.39
CA THR A 91 -85.99 -21.23 46.05
C THR A 91 -85.56 -21.43 44.59
N THR A 92 -86.02 -20.59 43.68
CA THR A 92 -85.73 -20.64 42.23
C THR A 92 -85.13 -19.31 41.80
N THR A 93 -85.80 -18.51 40.97
CA THR A 93 -85.21 -17.29 40.40
C THR A 93 -85.60 -16.04 41.20
N MET A 94 -84.64 -15.13 41.36
CA MET A 94 -84.87 -13.75 41.78
C MET A 94 -84.50 -12.80 40.64
N THR A 95 -85.45 -11.97 40.22
CA THR A 95 -85.26 -10.91 39.22
C THR A 95 -85.61 -9.56 39.83
N VAL A 96 -84.70 -8.59 39.74
CA VAL A 96 -84.88 -7.24 40.28
C VAL A 96 -84.80 -6.24 39.14
N LYS A 97 -85.80 -5.37 39.03
CA LYS A 97 -85.87 -4.15 38.19
C LYS A 97 -86.12 -2.90 39.02
N GLY A 98 -86.51 -3.06 40.28
CA GLY A 98 -86.75 -2.00 41.25
C GLY A 98 -85.62 -1.89 42.27
N ASN A 99 -85.94 -1.50 43.50
CA ASN A 99 -84.97 -1.29 44.58
C ASN A 99 -85.01 -2.41 45.64
N ILE A 100 -83.83 -2.86 46.07
CA ILE A 100 -83.65 -3.64 47.30
C ILE A 100 -82.93 -2.79 48.34
N THR A 101 -83.48 -2.69 49.56
CA THR A 101 -82.84 -2.03 50.70
C THR A 101 -82.55 -3.02 51.82
N ILE A 102 -81.33 -3.02 52.39
CA ILE A 102 -80.96 -3.86 53.53
C ILE A 102 -80.28 -3.00 54.60
N THR A 103 -80.93 -2.88 55.76
CA THR A 103 -80.52 -1.95 56.83
C THR A 103 -79.94 -2.63 58.08
N SER A 104 -80.01 -3.95 58.16
CA SER A 104 -79.45 -4.74 59.27
C SER A 104 -78.68 -5.96 58.75
N ALA A 105 -78.02 -6.72 59.64
CA ALA A 105 -77.28 -7.94 59.30
C ALA A 105 -78.22 -9.08 58.85
N ASN A 106 -78.85 -8.93 57.69
CA ASN A 106 -79.77 -9.91 57.11
C ASN A 106 -79.22 -10.52 55.83
N GLN A 107 -79.71 -11.72 55.53
CA GLN A 107 -79.33 -12.46 54.34
C GLN A 107 -80.50 -12.62 53.37
N ILE A 108 -80.24 -12.42 52.07
CA ILE A 108 -81.06 -12.92 50.97
C ILE A 108 -80.38 -14.19 50.42
N ASP A 109 -80.98 -15.38 50.59
CA ASP A 109 -80.48 -16.65 50.03
C ASP A 109 -81.25 -17.02 48.76
N VAL A 110 -80.63 -16.84 47.60
CA VAL A 110 -81.18 -17.21 46.28
C VAL A 110 -80.62 -18.56 45.83
N ARG A 111 -81.48 -19.58 45.83
CA ARG A 111 -81.10 -20.96 45.49
C ARG A 111 -81.05 -21.24 43.98
N GLY A 112 -81.71 -20.43 43.16
CA GLY A 112 -81.60 -20.43 41.69
C GLY A 112 -80.84 -19.20 41.18
N ASN A 113 -81.16 -18.74 39.96
CA ASN A 113 -80.46 -17.61 39.34
C ASN A 113 -80.88 -16.26 39.96
N LEU A 114 -79.92 -15.36 40.13
CA LEU A 114 -80.13 -13.98 40.54
C LEU A 114 -79.85 -13.05 39.34
N THR A 115 -80.84 -12.25 38.95
CA THR A 115 -80.72 -11.31 37.83
C THR A 115 -81.09 -9.91 38.28
N TRP A 116 -80.16 -8.98 38.13
CA TRP A 116 -80.39 -7.54 38.22
C TRP A 116 -80.58 -7.02 36.80
N ASP A 117 -81.78 -6.55 36.51
CA ASP A 117 -82.23 -6.15 35.17
C ASP A 117 -82.27 -4.61 35.06
N ASP A 118 -82.66 -4.08 33.91
CA ASP A 118 -82.72 -2.63 33.66
C ASP A 118 -83.54 -1.89 34.72
N GLY A 119 -82.98 -0.81 35.26
CA GLY A 119 -83.56 0.01 36.35
C GLY A 119 -83.29 -0.50 37.77
N ALA A 120 -82.71 -1.70 37.93
CA ALA A 120 -82.48 -2.27 39.26
C ALA A 120 -81.48 -1.46 40.10
N THR A 121 -81.77 -1.29 41.40
CA THR A 121 -80.89 -0.63 42.36
C THR A 121 -80.81 -1.40 43.68
N VAL A 122 -79.74 -1.17 44.44
CA VAL A 122 -79.57 -1.72 45.78
C VAL A 122 -79.09 -0.64 46.74
N THR A 123 -79.50 -0.71 48.00
CA THR A 123 -78.99 0.12 49.09
C THR A 123 -78.73 -0.75 50.30
N ILE A 124 -77.45 -0.89 50.68
CA ILE A 124 -77.04 -1.70 51.83
C ILE A 124 -76.28 -0.79 52.79
N SER A 125 -76.80 -0.63 54.00
CA SER A 125 -76.19 0.25 55.03
C SER A 125 -75.49 -0.51 56.15
N HIS A 126 -75.59 -1.84 56.20
CA HIS A 126 -75.03 -2.66 57.27
C HIS A 126 -73.99 -3.66 56.73
N SER A 127 -72.82 -3.74 57.37
CA SER A 127 -71.70 -4.58 56.91
C SER A 127 -71.95 -6.09 57.02
N GLY A 128 -72.73 -6.52 58.02
CA GLY A 128 -73.16 -7.92 58.13
C GLY A 128 -74.26 -8.36 57.14
N ALA A 129 -74.68 -7.51 56.20
CA ALA A 129 -75.70 -7.87 55.21
C ALA A 129 -75.10 -8.75 54.10
N VAL A 130 -75.81 -9.81 53.69
CA VAL A 130 -75.32 -10.76 52.68
C VAL A 130 -76.38 -11.02 51.61
N ILE A 131 -76.04 -10.79 50.35
CA ILE A 131 -76.80 -11.35 49.22
C ILE A 131 -76.08 -12.61 48.78
N ALA A 132 -76.69 -13.76 49.04
CA ALA A 132 -76.09 -15.06 48.82
C ALA A 132 -76.74 -15.75 47.61
N ALA A 133 -75.94 -16.16 46.63
CA ALA A 133 -76.39 -16.80 45.39
C ALA A 133 -75.78 -18.19 45.23
N ARG A 134 -76.62 -19.18 44.88
CA ARG A 134 -76.17 -20.58 44.69
C ARG A 134 -76.08 -21.01 43.23
N GLN A 135 -76.65 -20.22 42.31
CA GLN A 135 -76.51 -20.40 40.86
C GLN A 135 -75.88 -19.16 40.23
N ASN A 136 -76.17 -18.89 38.96
CA ASN A 136 -75.59 -17.77 38.22
C ASN A 136 -76.12 -16.42 38.74
N VAL A 137 -75.25 -15.42 38.73
CA VAL A 137 -75.58 -14.02 39.02
C VAL A 137 -75.34 -13.21 37.75
N THR A 138 -76.30 -12.38 37.35
CA THR A 138 -76.20 -11.57 36.13
C THR A 138 -76.67 -10.15 36.39
N PHE A 139 -75.82 -9.18 36.05
CA PHE A 139 -76.13 -7.76 36.01
C PHE A 139 -76.30 -7.36 34.55
N LEU A 140 -77.54 -7.14 34.11
CA LEU A 140 -77.85 -6.81 32.71
C LEU A 140 -77.61 -5.30 32.43
N PRO A 141 -77.45 -4.91 31.16
CA PRO A 141 -77.34 -3.49 30.80
C PRO A 141 -78.48 -2.66 31.37
N GLY A 142 -78.15 -1.53 32.00
CA GLY A 142 -79.13 -0.63 32.62
C GLY A 142 -79.36 -0.82 34.12
N SER A 143 -78.86 -1.90 34.74
CA SER A 143 -78.88 -2.04 36.20
C SER A 143 -77.86 -1.09 36.87
N ASN A 144 -78.21 -0.48 38.01
CA ASN A 144 -77.32 0.36 38.82
C ASN A 144 -77.16 -0.22 40.23
N VAL A 145 -76.33 -1.26 40.35
CA VAL A 145 -76.18 -2.06 41.56
C VAL A 145 -74.84 -1.77 42.22
N LYS A 146 -74.85 -0.89 43.22
CA LYS A 146 -73.66 -0.50 43.98
C LYS A 146 -73.85 -0.83 45.44
N PHE A 147 -73.08 -1.79 45.93
CA PHE A 147 -73.07 -2.19 47.33
C PHE A 147 -72.31 -1.11 48.12
N GLY A 148 -73.04 -0.27 48.86
CA GLY A 148 -72.43 0.69 49.79
C GLY A 148 -71.82 0.03 51.03
N ASN A 149 -72.26 -1.19 51.36
CA ASN A 149 -71.74 -2.05 52.40
C ASN A 149 -72.15 -3.51 52.11
N GLY A 150 -71.69 -4.47 52.93
CA GLY A 150 -72.12 -5.87 52.89
C GLY A 150 -71.48 -6.72 51.80
N THR A 151 -71.97 -7.94 51.64
CA THR A 151 -71.29 -8.97 50.83
C THR A 151 -72.19 -9.54 49.74
N LEU A 152 -71.68 -9.64 48.51
CA LEU A 152 -72.18 -10.61 47.53
C LEU A 152 -71.43 -11.93 47.72
N ARG A 153 -72.12 -12.99 48.12
CA ARG A 153 -71.53 -14.33 48.31
C ARG A 153 -72.09 -15.35 47.34
N MET A 154 -71.25 -15.87 46.46
CA MET A 154 -71.60 -17.05 45.65
C MET A 154 -71.14 -18.31 46.36
N PHE A 155 -72.04 -19.29 46.56
CA PHE A 155 -71.67 -20.51 47.27
C PHE A 155 -72.49 -21.74 46.86
N THR A 156 -71.80 -22.85 46.60
CA THR A 156 -72.38 -24.19 46.39
C THR A 156 -71.27 -25.22 46.38
N SER A 157 -71.58 -26.48 46.70
CA SER A 157 -70.68 -27.63 46.54
C SER A 157 -71.20 -28.66 45.54
N THR A 158 -72.18 -28.27 44.71
CA THR A 158 -72.86 -29.20 43.78
C THR A 158 -73.13 -28.59 42.41
N GLY A 159 -73.16 -29.46 41.39
CA GLY A 159 -73.54 -29.14 40.01
C GLY A 159 -72.40 -28.60 39.15
N GLN A 160 -72.77 -27.92 38.06
CA GLN A 160 -71.86 -27.29 37.08
C GLN A 160 -71.25 -25.98 37.61
N TYR A 161 -70.39 -25.33 36.82
CA TYR A 161 -69.83 -24.02 37.13
C TYR A 161 -70.90 -22.93 37.30
N LYS A 162 -70.60 -21.94 38.14
CA LYS A 162 -71.50 -20.83 38.50
C LYS A 162 -70.93 -19.53 38.00
N TYR A 163 -71.68 -18.88 37.12
CA TYR A 163 -71.20 -17.71 36.40
C TYR A 163 -71.65 -16.42 37.07
N LEU A 164 -70.68 -15.55 37.33
CA LEU A 164 -70.88 -14.14 37.61
C LEU A 164 -70.70 -13.36 36.30
N LYS A 165 -71.76 -12.68 35.86
CA LYS A 165 -71.80 -11.91 34.60
C LYS A 165 -72.04 -10.45 34.89
N ASN A 166 -71.09 -9.58 34.55
CA ASN A 166 -71.29 -8.13 34.61
C ASN A 166 -71.44 -7.53 33.21
N GLN A 167 -72.66 -7.14 32.85
CA GLN A 167 -72.98 -6.47 31.59
C GLN A 167 -73.43 -5.02 31.83
N SER A 168 -73.23 -4.48 33.04
CA SER A 168 -73.53 -3.10 33.39
C SER A 168 -72.28 -2.33 33.85
N ALA A 169 -72.16 -1.08 33.39
CA ALA A 169 -71.12 -0.15 33.82
C ALA A 169 -71.28 0.31 35.28
N ASN A 170 -72.45 0.09 35.90
CA ASN A 170 -72.78 0.59 37.23
C ASN A 170 -72.91 -0.54 38.26
N THR A 171 -72.00 -1.52 38.19
CA THR A 171 -71.93 -2.62 39.15
C THR A 171 -70.69 -2.44 40.03
N GLU A 172 -70.91 -2.27 41.33
CA GLU A 172 -69.84 -2.17 42.33
C GLU A 172 -70.18 -3.04 43.55
N PHE A 173 -69.21 -3.82 44.01
CA PHE A 173 -69.32 -4.62 45.23
C PHE A 173 -68.61 -3.93 46.39
N TYR A 174 -69.07 -4.16 47.61
CA TYR A 174 -68.29 -3.82 48.81
C TYR A 174 -67.35 -5.01 49.08
N ASP A 175 -67.87 -6.11 49.65
CA ASP A 175 -67.18 -7.40 49.70
C ASP A 175 -67.69 -8.38 48.64
N LEU A 176 -66.77 -9.11 48.01
CA LEU A 176 -67.08 -10.16 47.04
C LEU A 176 -66.49 -11.50 47.48
N VAL A 177 -67.36 -12.48 47.77
CA VAL A 177 -66.96 -13.80 48.26
C VAL A 177 -67.35 -14.89 47.26
N MET A 178 -66.33 -15.59 46.74
CA MET A 178 -66.47 -16.78 45.89
C MET A 178 -66.19 -18.03 46.73
N ASP A 179 -67.23 -18.65 47.27
CA ASP A 179 -67.15 -19.87 48.09
C ASP A 179 -67.86 -21.05 47.38
N VAL A 180 -67.50 -21.25 46.12
CA VAL A 180 -68.00 -22.34 45.27
C VAL A 180 -66.96 -23.45 45.22
N ARG A 181 -67.40 -24.68 45.49
CA ARG A 181 -66.54 -25.83 45.79
C ARG A 181 -66.78 -26.98 44.82
N SER A 182 -65.73 -27.77 44.64
CA SER A 182 -65.71 -28.94 43.77
C SER A 182 -66.94 -29.86 43.99
N PRO A 183 -67.57 -30.37 42.91
CA PRO A 183 -67.17 -30.28 41.50
C PRO A 183 -67.53 -28.97 40.79
N ALA A 184 -68.22 -28.04 41.47
CA ALA A 184 -68.53 -26.73 40.90
C ALA A 184 -67.38 -25.73 41.10
N LYS A 185 -67.36 -24.65 40.33
CA LYS A 185 -66.41 -23.53 40.45
C LYS A 185 -67.15 -22.21 40.27
N ALA A 186 -66.67 -21.14 40.91
CA ALA A 186 -67.10 -19.79 40.58
C ALA A 186 -66.38 -19.33 39.31
N VAL A 187 -67.08 -18.67 38.40
CA VAL A 187 -66.53 -18.22 37.12
C VAL A 187 -66.89 -16.77 36.87
N PHE A 188 -65.89 -15.89 36.79
CA PHE A 188 -66.06 -14.58 36.17
C PHE A 188 -66.16 -14.78 34.66
N SER A 189 -67.37 -14.58 34.14
CA SER A 189 -67.72 -15.03 32.79
C SER A 189 -67.09 -14.17 31.70
N SER A 190 -66.63 -14.81 30.62
CA SER A 190 -66.24 -14.17 29.37
C SER A 190 -67.37 -13.43 28.66
N GLU A 191 -68.63 -13.63 29.07
CA GLU A 191 -69.79 -12.87 28.57
C GLU A 191 -69.99 -11.52 29.28
N SER A 192 -69.12 -11.18 30.23
CA SER A 192 -69.12 -9.86 30.87
C SER A 192 -68.58 -8.82 29.89
N THR A 193 -69.08 -7.59 29.98
CA THR A 193 -68.71 -6.48 29.08
C THR A 193 -68.20 -5.25 29.83
N HIS A 194 -68.10 -5.34 31.15
CA HIS A 194 -67.63 -4.27 32.03
C HIS A 194 -66.84 -4.87 33.20
N ASP A 195 -65.91 -4.07 33.72
CA ASP A 195 -65.01 -4.46 34.79
C ASP A 195 -65.73 -4.76 36.10
N PHE A 196 -65.10 -5.58 36.94
CA PHE A 196 -65.58 -5.90 38.27
C PHE A 196 -64.92 -4.97 39.28
N VAL A 197 -65.68 -4.04 39.87
CA VAL A 197 -65.18 -3.12 40.90
C VAL A 197 -65.54 -3.65 42.28
N VAL A 198 -64.53 -3.86 43.12
CA VAL A 198 -64.68 -4.32 44.52
C VAL A 198 -64.06 -3.26 45.43
N ASN A 199 -64.92 -2.55 46.17
CA ASN A 199 -64.55 -1.41 46.99
C ASN A 199 -63.90 -1.79 48.34
N HIS A 200 -63.99 -3.05 48.75
CA HIS A 200 -63.34 -3.60 49.94
C HIS A 200 -62.63 -4.91 49.56
N ASN A 201 -63.01 -6.07 50.10
CA ASN A 201 -62.24 -7.30 49.94
C ASN A 201 -62.81 -8.28 48.90
N PHE A 202 -61.89 -8.95 48.20
CA PHE A 202 -62.18 -10.15 47.44
C PHE A 202 -61.70 -11.39 48.21
N TYR A 203 -62.61 -12.35 48.41
CA TYR A 203 -62.30 -13.63 49.04
C TYR A 203 -62.63 -14.79 48.11
N ASN A 204 -61.66 -15.66 47.86
CA ASN A 204 -61.90 -17.01 47.33
C ASN A 204 -61.84 -18.03 48.47
N GLY A 205 -63.01 -18.55 48.85
CA GLY A 205 -63.18 -19.40 50.01
C GLY A 205 -63.30 -18.61 51.32
N THR A 206 -63.11 -19.31 52.45
CA THR A 206 -63.15 -18.71 53.78
C THR A 206 -62.06 -19.32 54.67
N PRO A 207 -61.65 -18.67 55.78
CA PRO A 207 -60.69 -19.27 56.71
C PRO A 207 -61.13 -20.63 57.27
N ALA A 208 -62.45 -20.86 57.35
CA ALA A 208 -63.03 -22.10 57.85
C ALA A 208 -63.06 -23.23 56.80
N ASP A 209 -62.89 -22.91 55.51
CA ASP A 209 -62.96 -23.86 54.41
C ASP A 209 -62.18 -23.35 53.18
N SER A 210 -61.00 -23.96 52.98
CA SER A 210 -60.00 -23.62 51.98
C SER A 210 -60.13 -24.45 50.69
N THR A 211 -61.33 -24.92 50.32
CA THR A 211 -61.52 -25.78 49.13
C THR A 211 -62.23 -25.08 47.96
N ALA A 212 -62.47 -23.78 48.06
CA ALA A 212 -63.13 -23.02 47.00
C ALA A 212 -62.20 -22.86 45.79
N GLU A 213 -62.78 -23.02 44.61
CA GLU A 213 -62.08 -22.85 43.33
C GLU A 213 -62.78 -21.74 42.52
N CYS A 214 -61.99 -20.79 42.03
CA CYS A 214 -62.47 -19.68 41.22
C CYS A 214 -61.70 -19.62 39.90
N ILE A 215 -62.43 -19.35 38.81
CA ILE A 215 -61.87 -19.15 37.47
C ILE A 215 -62.23 -17.74 37.02
N PHE A 216 -61.28 -17.08 36.37
CA PHE A 216 -61.53 -15.80 35.73
C PHE A 216 -61.30 -15.90 34.22
N TRP A 217 -62.40 -15.83 33.46
CA TRP A 217 -62.43 -15.91 32.00
C TRP A 217 -62.78 -14.57 31.34
N TYR A 218 -62.99 -13.52 32.12
CA TYR A 218 -63.23 -12.17 31.59
C TYR A 218 -61.91 -11.51 31.16
N GLU A 219 -61.90 -10.84 30.02
CA GLU A 219 -60.69 -10.20 29.46
C GLU A 219 -60.39 -8.81 30.02
N GLY A 220 -61.36 -8.16 30.69
CA GLY A 220 -61.16 -6.87 31.34
C GLY A 220 -60.61 -6.98 32.77
N ASN A 221 -60.88 -5.97 33.58
CA ASN A 221 -60.23 -5.81 34.87
C ASN A 221 -61.11 -6.29 36.04
N MET A 222 -60.45 -6.79 37.08
CA MET A 222 -60.94 -6.71 38.46
C MET A 222 -60.21 -5.56 39.14
N ILE A 223 -60.95 -4.50 39.48
CA ILE A 223 -60.44 -3.34 40.20
C ILE A 223 -60.74 -3.53 41.69
N LEU A 224 -59.70 -3.69 42.50
CA LEU A 224 -59.79 -4.03 43.91
C LEU A 224 -59.17 -2.93 44.77
N LYS A 225 -59.96 -2.39 45.70
CA LYS A 225 -59.54 -1.26 46.56
C LYS A 225 -59.05 -1.65 47.95
N ASN A 226 -59.14 -2.93 48.32
CA ASN A 226 -58.55 -3.47 49.54
C ASN A 226 -57.90 -4.84 49.25
N ASP A 227 -58.18 -5.90 50.01
CA ASP A 227 -57.38 -7.12 49.99
C ASP A 227 -57.90 -8.18 49.01
N PHE A 228 -56.96 -8.81 48.32
CA PHE A 228 -57.18 -10.05 47.57
C PHE A 228 -56.75 -11.23 48.44
N VAL A 229 -57.70 -12.11 48.78
CA VAL A 229 -57.42 -13.27 49.63
C VAL A 229 -57.95 -14.54 48.99
N SER A 230 -57.05 -15.46 48.64
CA SER A 230 -57.41 -16.83 48.28
C SER A 230 -56.99 -17.75 49.41
N TYR A 231 -57.92 -18.58 49.90
CA TYR A 231 -57.64 -19.51 51.00
C TYR A 231 -57.24 -20.91 50.55
N ASN A 232 -57.43 -21.27 49.27
CA ASN A 232 -57.19 -22.63 48.78
C ASN A 232 -55.73 -22.87 48.34
N PRO A 233 -54.95 -23.70 49.07
CA PRO A 233 -53.53 -23.90 48.80
C PRO A 233 -53.23 -24.82 47.60
N GLU A 234 -54.22 -25.57 47.10
CA GLU A 234 -54.00 -26.48 45.97
C GLU A 234 -54.35 -25.84 44.63
N ARG A 235 -55.50 -25.15 44.57
CA ARG A 235 -56.04 -24.49 43.36
C ARG A 235 -56.94 -23.33 43.75
N GLY A 236 -56.32 -22.18 44.04
CA GLY A 236 -57.00 -20.96 44.45
C GLY A 236 -57.85 -20.32 43.34
N VAL A 237 -57.28 -19.29 42.73
CA VAL A 237 -57.87 -18.56 41.62
C VAL A 237 -57.05 -18.82 40.36
N ASP A 238 -57.68 -19.41 39.35
CA ASP A 238 -57.10 -19.59 38.02
C ASP A 238 -57.52 -18.40 37.13
N TRP A 239 -56.62 -17.42 36.98
CA TRP A 239 -56.80 -16.30 36.06
C TRP A 239 -56.27 -16.66 34.67
N TYR A 240 -57.17 -16.90 33.72
CA TYR A 240 -56.78 -17.19 32.32
C TYR A 240 -56.64 -15.93 31.47
N TYR A 241 -57.45 -14.90 31.78
CA TYR A 241 -57.53 -13.64 31.03
C TYR A 241 -57.68 -12.47 32.00
N GLY A 242 -57.55 -11.25 31.49
CA GLY A 242 -57.79 -10.03 32.26
C GLY A 242 -56.66 -9.64 33.21
N THR A 243 -56.94 -8.63 34.03
CA THR A 243 -55.96 -7.97 34.91
C THR A 243 -56.53 -7.78 36.31
N LEU A 244 -55.76 -8.12 37.34
CA LEU A 244 -55.98 -7.62 38.70
C LEU A 244 -55.38 -6.22 38.81
N VAL A 245 -56.22 -5.22 39.08
CA VAL A 245 -55.80 -3.85 39.35
C VAL A 245 -55.99 -3.57 40.83
N MET A 246 -54.88 -3.34 41.54
CA MET A 246 -54.89 -2.93 42.95
C MET A 246 -54.96 -1.39 43.01
N GLU A 247 -56.08 -0.83 43.46
CA GLU A 247 -56.39 0.61 43.39
C GLU A 247 -56.95 1.16 44.73
N GLY A 248 -56.39 0.72 45.85
CA GLY A 248 -56.73 1.22 47.19
C GLY A 248 -56.01 2.52 47.55
N GLU A 249 -56.59 3.31 48.47
CA GLU A 249 -55.96 4.54 48.99
C GLU A 249 -54.96 4.27 50.14
N GLY A 250 -54.94 3.06 50.69
CA GLY A 250 -54.04 2.62 51.76
C GLY A 250 -53.35 1.31 51.42
N ASP A 251 -52.70 0.69 52.42
CA ASP A 251 -52.02 -0.59 52.23
C ASP A 251 -53.02 -1.70 51.89
N GLN A 252 -52.63 -2.58 50.97
CA GLN A 252 -53.42 -3.71 50.49
C GLN A 252 -52.59 -4.99 50.54
N PHE A 253 -53.26 -6.13 50.67
CA PHE A 253 -52.62 -7.43 50.61
C PHE A 253 -53.05 -8.22 49.38
N ILE A 254 -52.09 -8.90 48.75
CA ILE A 254 -52.33 -10.06 47.89
C ILE A 254 -51.89 -11.28 48.71
N HIS A 255 -52.87 -12.08 49.13
CA HIS A 255 -52.65 -13.32 49.88
C HIS A 255 -53.04 -14.54 49.03
N PRO A 256 -52.12 -14.98 48.14
CA PRO A 256 -52.33 -16.13 47.27
C PRO A 256 -51.91 -17.41 48.01
N THR A 257 -52.74 -18.01 48.89
CA THR A 257 -52.28 -19.27 49.49
C THR A 257 -52.09 -20.34 48.41
N GLY A 258 -50.91 -20.96 48.40
CA GLY A 258 -50.53 -22.02 47.46
C GLY A 258 -50.53 -21.61 45.99
N VAL A 259 -51.04 -22.44 45.08
CA VAL A 259 -50.93 -22.21 43.62
C VAL A 259 -52.03 -21.28 43.11
N THR A 260 -51.92 -19.97 43.39
CA THR A 260 -52.76 -18.95 42.75
C THR A 260 -52.00 -18.30 41.60
N GLY A 261 -52.53 -18.44 40.37
CA GLY A 261 -51.91 -17.87 39.17
C GLY A 261 -52.72 -16.70 38.64
N LEU A 262 -52.14 -15.50 38.63
CA LEU A 262 -52.74 -14.32 38.01
C LEU A 262 -52.40 -14.29 36.52
N ASN A 263 -53.22 -13.64 35.71
CA ASN A 263 -52.91 -13.39 34.31
C ASN A 263 -52.06 -12.12 34.24
N ASN A 264 -52.66 -10.94 34.33
CA ASN A 264 -51.91 -9.69 34.48
C ASN A 264 -52.09 -9.09 35.89
N LEU A 265 -51.07 -8.39 36.37
CA LEU A 265 -51.10 -7.64 37.63
C LEU A 265 -50.75 -6.17 37.37
N CYS A 266 -51.58 -5.26 37.88
CA CYS A 266 -51.36 -3.82 37.82
C CYS A 266 -51.45 -3.22 39.22
N ILE A 267 -50.39 -2.53 39.64
CA ILE A 267 -50.32 -1.82 40.91
C ILE A 267 -50.58 -0.35 40.63
N ARG A 268 -51.74 0.14 41.09
CA ARG A 268 -52.20 1.53 40.99
C ARG A 268 -52.73 2.00 42.34
N SER A 269 -52.00 1.67 43.40
CA SER A 269 -52.38 1.94 44.79
C SER A 269 -51.84 3.30 45.25
N GLY A 270 -52.46 3.86 46.30
CA GLY A 270 -51.95 4.98 47.09
C GLY A 270 -51.02 4.55 48.24
N GLY A 271 -50.98 3.25 48.56
CA GLY A 271 -50.13 2.66 49.62
C GLY A 271 -49.26 1.50 49.13
N THR A 272 -48.85 0.64 50.06
CA THR A 272 -48.08 -0.58 49.77
C THR A 272 -49.02 -1.75 49.46
N VAL A 273 -48.77 -2.46 48.38
CA VAL A 273 -49.38 -3.76 48.05
C VAL A 273 -48.39 -4.86 48.43
N GLU A 274 -48.64 -5.56 49.53
CA GLU A 274 -47.79 -6.65 50.02
C GLU A 274 -48.27 -8.01 49.50
N VAL A 275 -47.35 -8.76 48.89
CA VAL A 275 -47.55 -10.15 48.47
C VAL A 275 -47.01 -11.09 49.54
N THR A 276 -47.93 -11.72 50.26
CA THR A 276 -47.61 -12.44 51.51
C THR A 276 -47.25 -13.92 51.36
N ASP A 277 -47.29 -14.47 50.14
CA ASP A 277 -46.92 -15.86 49.80
C ASP A 277 -46.49 -15.92 48.32
N ASP A 278 -45.95 -17.04 47.85
CA ASP A 278 -45.48 -17.20 46.48
C ASP A 278 -46.59 -16.92 45.44
N LEU A 279 -46.23 -16.18 44.38
CA LEU A 279 -47.17 -15.72 43.36
C LEU A 279 -46.70 -16.11 41.95
N ILE A 280 -47.63 -16.58 41.13
CA ILE A 280 -47.40 -16.81 39.70
C ILE A 280 -48.15 -15.73 38.90
N CYS A 281 -47.45 -15.01 38.04
CA CYS A 281 -48.03 -14.09 37.07
C CYS A 281 -47.79 -14.61 35.65
N ASN A 282 -48.83 -15.17 35.04
CA ASN A 282 -48.79 -15.81 33.71
C ASN A 282 -48.63 -14.81 32.55
N GLY A 283 -49.00 -13.55 32.78
CA GLY A 283 -48.93 -12.42 31.86
C GLY A 283 -48.07 -11.28 32.44
N ASN A 284 -48.43 -10.04 32.12
CA ASN A 284 -47.60 -8.87 32.41
C ASN A 284 -47.85 -8.31 33.81
N LEU A 285 -46.78 -7.78 34.42
CA LEU A 285 -46.84 -6.99 35.65
C LEU A 285 -46.50 -5.53 35.35
N SER A 286 -47.30 -4.60 35.86
CA SER A 286 -47.07 -3.16 35.78
C SER A 286 -47.20 -2.46 37.14
N ILE A 287 -46.29 -1.55 37.44
CA ILE A 287 -46.35 -0.67 38.61
C ILE A 287 -46.53 0.76 38.08
N GLU A 288 -47.75 1.30 38.25
CA GLU A 288 -48.15 2.64 37.83
C GLU A 288 -48.08 3.65 38.98
N SER A 289 -48.44 3.23 40.21
CA SER A 289 -48.35 4.01 41.44
C SER A 289 -48.36 3.12 42.68
N GLY A 290 -47.97 3.66 43.85
CA GLY A 290 -47.87 2.89 45.09
C GLY A 290 -46.61 2.00 45.13
N VAL A 291 -46.48 1.16 46.13
CA VAL A 291 -45.30 0.27 46.30
C VAL A 291 -45.74 -1.18 46.19
N LEU A 292 -45.09 -1.99 45.36
CA LEU A 292 -45.21 -3.44 45.42
C LEU A 292 -44.15 -4.00 46.37
N SER A 293 -44.53 -4.69 47.44
CA SER A 293 -43.60 -5.38 48.34
C SER A 293 -43.79 -6.89 48.25
N LEU A 294 -42.69 -7.64 48.13
CA LEU A 294 -42.71 -9.10 48.09
C LEU A 294 -42.26 -9.75 49.40
N GLY A 295 -41.76 -9.00 50.39
CA GLY A 295 -41.24 -9.57 51.62
C GLY A 295 -40.17 -10.64 51.35
N SER A 296 -40.45 -11.90 51.69
CA SER A 296 -39.59 -13.06 51.39
C SER A 296 -40.17 -14.02 50.33
N SER A 297 -41.23 -13.61 49.64
CA SER A 297 -41.98 -14.44 48.70
C SER A 297 -41.25 -14.58 47.37
N THR A 298 -41.59 -15.60 46.60
CA THR A 298 -41.14 -15.79 45.22
C THR A 298 -42.22 -15.34 44.24
N LEU A 299 -41.86 -14.47 43.29
CA LEU A 299 -42.72 -14.09 42.17
C LEU A 299 -42.21 -14.73 40.87
N SER A 300 -42.97 -15.67 40.31
CA SER A 300 -42.69 -16.30 39.02
C SER A 300 -43.40 -15.58 37.87
N MET A 301 -42.63 -14.95 37.00
CA MET A 301 -43.09 -14.14 35.87
C MET A 301 -43.01 -14.91 34.55
N TRP A 302 -44.13 -15.01 33.84
CA TRP A 302 -44.20 -15.53 32.45
C TRP A 302 -44.38 -14.43 31.40
N GLY A 303 -44.89 -13.25 31.76
CA GLY A 303 -44.96 -12.08 30.89
C GLY A 303 -43.86 -11.05 31.14
N ASN A 304 -44.11 -9.82 30.69
CA ASN A 304 -43.19 -8.69 30.80
C ASN A 304 -43.33 -7.97 32.15
N TRP A 305 -42.29 -7.23 32.52
CA TRP A 305 -42.24 -6.40 33.71
C TRP A 305 -42.17 -4.92 33.35
N THR A 306 -42.95 -4.07 34.00
CA THR A 306 -42.91 -2.62 33.81
C THR A 306 -42.94 -1.90 35.15
N ASN A 307 -41.93 -1.08 35.41
CA ASN A 307 -41.88 -0.18 36.55
C ASN A 307 -41.38 1.21 36.12
N TYR A 308 -42.28 2.01 35.54
CA TYR A 308 -41.99 3.41 35.23
C TYR A 308 -42.10 4.33 36.44
N ALA A 309 -42.62 3.84 37.56
CA ALA A 309 -42.75 4.62 38.79
C ALA A 309 -41.39 4.84 39.47
N GLY A 310 -40.45 3.91 39.31
CA GLY A 310 -39.05 4.04 39.75
C GLY A 310 -38.65 3.05 40.84
N PHE A 311 -37.40 3.14 41.32
CA PHE A 311 -36.84 2.19 42.30
C PHE A 311 -37.68 2.11 43.60
N ASP A 312 -38.14 3.25 44.12
CA ASP A 312 -38.87 3.32 45.39
C ASP A 312 -40.27 2.66 45.34
N HIS A 313 -40.72 2.22 44.17
CA HIS A 313 -42.04 1.63 43.95
C HIS A 313 -42.04 0.09 43.91
N PHE A 314 -40.86 -0.52 44.06
CA PHE A 314 -40.73 -1.95 44.27
C PHE A 314 -39.81 -2.22 45.46
N ASP A 315 -40.41 -2.66 46.57
CA ASP A 315 -39.69 -3.11 47.75
C ASP A 315 -39.42 -4.61 47.64
N ALA A 316 -38.20 -4.95 47.23
CA ALA A 316 -37.82 -6.34 47.01
C ALA A 316 -37.67 -7.15 48.31
N GLY A 317 -37.54 -6.55 49.50
CA GLY A 317 -37.29 -7.28 50.74
C GLY A 317 -36.14 -8.30 50.61
N SER A 318 -36.42 -9.57 50.93
CA SER A 318 -35.55 -10.73 50.69
C SER A 318 -36.12 -11.69 49.64
N SER A 319 -36.87 -11.16 48.68
CA SER A 319 -37.63 -11.93 47.69
C SER A 319 -36.78 -12.46 46.53
N THR A 320 -37.34 -13.42 45.81
CA THR A 320 -36.83 -13.87 44.51
C THR A 320 -37.84 -13.52 43.42
N VAL A 321 -37.41 -12.78 42.40
CA VAL A 321 -38.20 -12.60 41.17
C VAL A 321 -37.61 -13.48 40.07
N ARG A 322 -38.42 -14.41 39.58
CA ARG A 322 -38.01 -15.47 38.66
C ARG A 322 -38.65 -15.29 37.30
N PHE A 323 -37.86 -15.10 36.24
CA PHE A 323 -38.35 -14.99 34.87
C PHE A 323 -38.27 -16.34 34.16
N VAL A 324 -39.44 -16.92 33.82
CA VAL A 324 -39.58 -18.35 33.45
C VAL A 324 -40.16 -18.61 32.06
N LYS A 325 -40.41 -17.59 31.23
CA LYS A 325 -40.96 -17.82 29.88
C LYS A 325 -39.95 -18.61 29.03
N HIS A 326 -40.30 -19.82 28.61
CA HIS A 326 -39.34 -20.74 27.99
C HIS A 326 -39.30 -20.72 26.45
N ASP A 327 -40.25 -20.06 25.80
CA ASP A 327 -40.41 -20.05 24.35
C ASP A 327 -39.96 -18.74 23.67
N ASP A 328 -39.67 -17.69 24.46
CA ASP A 328 -39.41 -16.34 23.95
C ASP A 328 -38.78 -15.43 25.02
N SER A 329 -38.27 -14.27 24.61
CA SER A 329 -37.72 -13.24 25.48
C SER A 329 -38.78 -12.60 26.39
N GLN A 330 -38.32 -12.08 27.54
CA GLN A 330 -39.14 -11.27 28.46
C GLN A 330 -38.56 -9.88 28.54
N HIS A 331 -39.44 -8.90 28.45
CA HIS A 331 -39.08 -7.50 28.38
C HIS A 331 -39.25 -6.83 29.75
N HIS A 332 -38.23 -6.08 30.14
CA HIS A 332 -38.27 -5.18 31.29
C HIS A 332 -38.28 -3.73 30.82
N TYR A 333 -39.11 -2.92 31.48
CA TYR A 333 -39.23 -1.50 31.23
C TYR A 333 -39.15 -0.70 32.53
N GLY A 334 -38.45 0.43 32.49
CA GLY A 334 -38.31 1.35 33.61
C GLY A 334 -37.19 0.95 34.57
N ASN A 335 -37.29 1.33 35.84
CA ASN A 335 -36.22 1.15 36.82
C ASN A 335 -36.66 0.17 37.91
N THR A 336 -35.84 -0.83 38.25
CA THR A 336 -36.20 -1.81 39.29
C THR A 336 -34.96 -2.35 40.00
N HIS A 337 -35.03 -2.43 41.33
CA HIS A 337 -34.02 -3.08 42.16
C HIS A 337 -34.60 -4.39 42.71
N PHE A 338 -34.08 -5.52 42.27
CA PHE A 338 -34.42 -6.85 42.77
C PHE A 338 -33.48 -7.27 43.91
N ASN A 339 -33.93 -8.10 44.84
CA ASN A 339 -33.01 -8.77 45.75
C ASN A 339 -32.32 -9.91 45.01
N VAL A 340 -33.02 -11.03 44.77
CA VAL A 340 -32.57 -12.08 43.85
C VAL A 340 -33.32 -11.95 42.53
N LEU A 341 -32.58 -11.73 41.45
CA LEU A 341 -33.09 -11.87 40.08
C LEU A 341 -32.67 -13.23 39.54
N GLU A 342 -33.65 -14.13 39.33
CA GLU A 342 -33.40 -15.47 38.79
C GLU A 342 -33.89 -15.59 37.33
N ILE A 343 -33.01 -16.06 36.44
CA ILE A 343 -33.34 -16.37 35.05
C ILE A 343 -33.40 -17.89 34.85
N ASP A 344 -34.58 -18.40 34.49
CA ASP A 344 -34.80 -19.79 34.06
C ASP A 344 -35.55 -19.81 32.72
N LYS A 345 -34.84 -19.51 31.65
CA LYS A 345 -35.39 -19.42 30.29
C LYS A 345 -34.71 -20.43 29.38
N ALA A 346 -35.49 -21.30 28.75
CA ALA A 346 -34.96 -22.27 27.79
C ALA A 346 -34.58 -21.61 26.44
N LEU A 347 -35.33 -20.57 26.05
CA LEU A 347 -35.11 -19.75 24.86
C LEU A 347 -35.32 -18.26 25.20
N GLY A 348 -34.68 -17.38 24.44
CA GLY A 348 -34.75 -15.94 24.63
C GLY A 348 -33.96 -15.43 25.84
N ALA A 349 -34.05 -14.11 26.08
CA ALA A 349 -33.33 -13.43 27.14
C ALA A 349 -34.26 -12.52 27.97
N PHE A 350 -33.77 -12.06 29.12
CA PHE A 350 -34.33 -10.95 29.87
C PHE A 350 -33.78 -9.64 29.29
N LEU A 351 -34.65 -8.88 28.61
CA LEU A 351 -34.27 -7.73 27.78
C LEU A 351 -34.54 -6.42 28.51
N ILE A 352 -33.51 -5.57 28.62
CA ILE A 352 -33.58 -4.23 29.22
C ILE A 352 -33.34 -3.18 28.13
N TYR A 353 -34.28 -2.26 27.93
CA TYR A 353 -34.24 -1.26 26.86
C TYR A 353 -34.95 0.05 27.26
N ASN A 354 -34.90 1.06 26.38
CA ASN A 354 -35.48 2.39 26.58
C ASN A 354 -34.91 3.15 27.79
N GLY A 355 -33.61 3.00 28.06
CA GLY A 355 -32.89 3.63 29.16
C GLY A 355 -33.21 3.07 30.56
N GLY A 356 -33.89 1.91 30.65
CA GLY A 356 -34.22 1.29 31.93
C GLY A 356 -32.99 0.82 32.71
N GLU A 357 -33.04 0.94 34.03
CA GLU A 357 -31.99 0.49 34.95
C GLU A 357 -32.48 -0.65 35.85
N VAL A 358 -31.84 -1.82 35.72
CA VAL A 358 -32.10 -2.99 36.56
C VAL A 358 -30.90 -3.24 37.45
N ILE A 359 -31.14 -3.27 38.75
CA ILE A 359 -30.15 -3.64 39.77
C ILE A 359 -30.62 -4.92 40.45
N CYS A 360 -29.72 -5.86 40.73
CA CYS A 360 -30.01 -6.96 41.65
C CYS A 360 -28.88 -7.13 42.67
N ASP A 361 -29.26 -7.42 43.93
CA ASP A 361 -28.28 -7.75 44.97
C ASP A 361 -27.55 -9.04 44.63
N GLU A 362 -28.27 -10.03 44.11
CA GLU A 362 -27.72 -11.29 43.62
C GLU A 362 -28.38 -11.69 42.28
N TYR A 363 -27.56 -11.97 41.27
CA TYR A 363 -28.00 -12.56 40.01
C TYR A 363 -27.81 -14.06 40.04
N SER A 364 -28.88 -14.80 39.74
CA SER A 364 -28.91 -16.25 39.62
C SER A 364 -29.38 -16.65 38.23
N VAL A 365 -28.69 -17.60 37.59
CA VAL A 365 -29.15 -18.19 36.33
C VAL A 365 -29.17 -19.70 36.42
N VAL A 366 -30.34 -20.27 36.10
CA VAL A 366 -30.52 -21.71 35.89
C VAL A 366 -30.23 -22.04 34.43
N ARG A 367 -30.77 -21.23 33.52
CA ARG A 367 -30.55 -21.26 32.06
C ARG A 367 -31.10 -19.97 31.45
N GLY A 368 -30.56 -19.58 30.29
CA GLY A 368 -30.99 -18.38 29.56
C GLY A 368 -29.97 -17.26 29.65
N ALA A 369 -30.41 -16.03 29.37
CA ALA A 369 -29.53 -14.89 29.24
C ALA A 369 -30.14 -13.59 29.77
N VAL A 370 -29.27 -12.65 30.16
CA VAL A 370 -29.59 -11.24 30.35
C VAL A 370 -29.07 -10.43 29.17
N ALA A 371 -29.85 -9.44 28.72
CA ALA A 371 -29.46 -8.57 27.63
C ALA A 371 -29.71 -7.09 27.95
N ALA A 372 -28.65 -6.30 27.96
CA ALA A 372 -28.71 -4.84 27.97
C ALA A 372 -28.73 -4.33 26.52
N MET A 373 -29.91 -3.96 26.04
CA MET A 373 -30.11 -3.45 24.68
C MET A 373 -29.80 -1.96 24.61
N ASP A 374 -30.61 -1.15 25.31
CA ASP A 374 -30.47 0.30 25.48
C ASP A 374 -30.86 0.60 26.93
N GLY A 375 -29.99 0.23 27.87
CA GLY A 375 -30.29 0.24 29.30
C GLY A 375 -29.16 -0.37 30.12
N THR A 376 -29.32 -0.37 31.44
CA THR A 376 -28.27 -0.79 32.37
C THR A 376 -28.71 -2.01 33.17
N PHE A 377 -27.87 -3.05 33.19
CA PHE A 377 -27.99 -4.17 34.13
C PHE A 377 -26.84 -4.15 35.13
N THR A 378 -27.13 -4.19 36.42
CA THR A 378 -26.12 -4.25 37.48
C THR A 378 -26.41 -5.42 38.42
N ALA A 379 -25.52 -6.39 38.46
CA ALA A 379 -25.54 -7.48 39.44
C ALA A 379 -24.46 -7.25 40.50
N LEU A 380 -24.86 -7.00 41.75
CA LEU A 380 -23.94 -6.72 42.86
C LEU A 380 -23.23 -7.97 43.40
N SER A 381 -23.78 -9.16 43.10
CA SER A 381 -23.22 -10.48 43.39
C SER A 381 -23.68 -11.49 42.33
N LEU A 382 -22.92 -12.57 42.14
CA LEU A 382 -23.24 -13.66 41.21
C LEU A 382 -23.41 -14.97 41.97
N ALA A 383 -24.62 -15.51 42.05
CA ALA A 383 -24.91 -16.76 42.77
C ALA A 383 -24.15 -17.96 42.20
N ASN A 384 -23.98 -18.00 40.87
CA ASN A 384 -23.25 -19.06 40.17
C ASN A 384 -21.72 -18.96 40.30
N ASN A 385 -21.20 -17.92 40.99
CA ASN A 385 -19.78 -17.67 41.22
C ASN A 385 -18.93 -17.62 39.93
N GLY A 386 -19.45 -16.95 38.91
CA GLY A 386 -18.84 -16.77 37.59
C GLY A 386 -19.85 -16.17 36.60
N LEU A 387 -19.40 -15.84 35.39
CA LEU A 387 -20.25 -15.34 34.31
C LEU A 387 -20.98 -16.51 33.64
N ALA A 388 -21.98 -17.06 34.33
CA ALA A 388 -22.80 -18.18 33.86
C ALA A 388 -23.97 -17.70 32.98
N GLY A 389 -24.46 -18.59 32.10
CA GLY A 389 -25.56 -18.27 31.16
C GLY A 389 -25.13 -17.30 30.05
N GLY A 390 -26.10 -16.63 29.41
CA GLY A 390 -25.82 -15.63 28.38
C GLY A 390 -25.79 -14.19 28.90
N TRP A 391 -24.82 -13.43 28.42
CA TRP A 391 -24.62 -12.02 28.75
C TRP A 391 -24.52 -11.22 27.45
N TYR A 392 -25.56 -10.47 27.11
CA TYR A 392 -25.66 -9.78 25.83
C TYR A 392 -25.64 -8.26 26.00
N CYS A 393 -24.69 -7.58 25.39
CA CYS A 393 -24.57 -6.12 25.44
C CYS A 393 -24.64 -5.52 24.03
N TYR A 394 -25.59 -4.60 23.81
CA TYR A 394 -25.78 -3.93 22.52
C TYR A 394 -25.39 -2.45 22.61
N GLU A 395 -25.54 -1.73 21.51
CA GLU A 395 -25.25 -0.30 21.43
C GLU A 395 -26.07 0.49 22.47
N ASN A 396 -25.39 1.32 23.28
CA ASN A 396 -25.93 2.04 24.44
C ASN A 396 -26.28 1.18 25.67
N GLY A 397 -26.14 -0.14 25.59
CA GLY A 397 -26.23 -1.04 26.73
C GLY A 397 -25.05 -0.90 27.70
N THR A 398 -25.33 -1.05 29.00
CA THR A 398 -24.30 -1.20 30.04
C THR A 398 -24.58 -2.42 30.90
N ILE A 399 -23.59 -3.27 31.11
CA ILE A 399 -23.65 -4.38 32.07
C ILE A 399 -22.55 -4.16 33.12
N ASN A 400 -22.91 -4.24 34.40
CA ASN A 400 -21.97 -4.25 35.52
C ASN A 400 -22.14 -5.56 36.29
N ALA A 401 -21.12 -6.41 36.29
CA ALA A 401 -21.12 -7.68 37.02
C ALA A 401 -20.09 -7.63 38.15
N TYR A 402 -20.55 -7.76 39.39
CA TYR A 402 -19.71 -7.79 40.58
C TYR A 402 -19.67 -9.18 41.20
N ASN A 403 -18.47 -9.65 41.52
CA ASN A 403 -18.27 -10.81 42.38
C ASN A 403 -17.00 -10.67 43.22
N THR A 404 -17.05 -9.78 44.21
CA THR A 404 -15.87 -9.28 44.94
C THR A 404 -15.61 -9.96 46.28
N ALA A 405 -16.39 -10.99 46.64
CA ALA A 405 -16.18 -11.68 47.91
C ALA A 405 -14.82 -12.42 47.93
N PRO A 406 -14.12 -12.50 49.08
CA PRO A 406 -12.88 -13.26 49.17
C PRO A 406 -13.07 -14.72 48.78
N GLY A 407 -12.26 -15.23 47.85
CA GLY A 407 -12.38 -16.59 47.30
C GLY A 407 -13.42 -16.73 46.19
N ALA A 408 -14.12 -15.65 45.81
CA ALA A 408 -15.00 -15.65 44.66
C ALA A 408 -14.22 -15.65 43.34
N TRP A 409 -14.84 -16.17 42.29
CA TRP A 409 -14.29 -16.27 40.94
C TRP A 409 -15.13 -15.48 39.95
N ILE A 410 -14.55 -15.11 38.82
CA ILE A 410 -15.25 -14.40 37.74
C ILE A 410 -14.98 -15.08 36.39
N ASP A 411 -14.88 -16.40 36.44
CA ASP A 411 -14.58 -17.25 35.30
C ASP A 411 -15.72 -17.22 34.29
N LEU A 412 -15.38 -17.46 33.03
CA LEU A 412 -16.37 -17.54 31.96
C LEU A 412 -17.01 -18.94 31.95
N LEU A 413 -18.29 -19.00 32.32
CA LEU A 413 -19.09 -20.22 32.43
C LEU A 413 -20.29 -20.21 31.47
N GLY A 414 -20.18 -19.48 30.35
CA GLY A 414 -21.31 -19.23 29.46
C GLY A 414 -20.96 -18.40 28.23
N TYR A 415 -21.91 -17.59 27.77
CA TYR A 415 -21.86 -16.91 26.47
C TYR A 415 -21.80 -15.41 26.68
N ILE A 416 -20.78 -14.74 26.14
CA ILE A 416 -20.75 -13.28 26.00
C ILE A 416 -21.03 -12.94 24.54
N TYR A 417 -21.99 -12.04 24.30
CA TYR A 417 -22.22 -11.43 22.99
C TYR A 417 -22.22 -9.91 23.11
N MET A 418 -21.41 -9.24 22.31
CA MET A 418 -21.33 -7.79 22.26
C MET A 418 -21.43 -7.27 20.83
N ALA A 419 -22.46 -6.48 20.56
CA ALA A 419 -22.58 -5.69 19.33
C ALA A 419 -22.21 -4.21 19.53
N GLY A 420 -21.92 -3.81 20.77
CA GLY A 420 -21.66 -2.43 21.20
C GLY A 420 -21.65 -2.32 22.73
N GLY A 421 -21.83 -1.10 23.24
CA GLY A 421 -22.02 -0.86 24.67
C GLY A 421 -20.78 -1.11 25.54
N THR A 422 -20.98 -1.18 26.87
CA THR A 422 -19.92 -1.43 27.85
C THR A 422 -20.31 -2.57 28.80
N MET A 423 -19.43 -3.56 28.97
CA MET A 423 -19.57 -4.59 29.99
C MET A 423 -18.41 -4.46 30.99
N ASN A 424 -18.71 -4.02 32.22
CA ASN A 424 -17.75 -3.85 33.30
C ASN A 424 -17.80 -5.06 34.25
N ILE A 425 -16.64 -5.68 34.46
CA ILE A 425 -16.48 -6.88 35.29
C ILE A 425 -15.62 -6.54 36.51
N TYR A 426 -16.16 -6.74 37.70
CA TYR A 426 -15.53 -6.41 38.98
C TYR A 426 -15.41 -7.65 39.86
N GLY A 427 -14.26 -7.85 40.49
CA GLY A 427 -14.03 -8.93 41.43
C GLY A 427 -13.29 -10.12 40.83
N GLY A 428 -13.47 -11.29 41.45
CA GLY A 428 -12.58 -12.44 41.30
C GLY A 428 -11.32 -12.32 42.19
N SER A 429 -10.86 -13.45 42.72
CA SER A 429 -9.61 -13.54 43.51
C SER A 429 -8.38 -13.90 42.67
N THR A 430 -8.60 -14.34 41.43
CA THR A 430 -7.60 -14.75 40.43
C THR A 430 -8.02 -14.22 39.06
N PRO A 431 -7.14 -14.26 38.04
CA PRO A 431 -7.53 -14.04 36.65
C PRO A 431 -8.75 -14.88 36.25
N SER A 432 -9.59 -14.33 35.38
CA SER A 432 -10.78 -15.01 34.84
C SER A 432 -10.38 -16.11 33.86
N TYR A 433 -10.78 -17.36 34.12
CA TYR A 433 -10.45 -18.51 33.27
C TYR A 433 -11.44 -18.65 32.10
N TRP A 434 -10.90 -18.74 30.88
CA TRP A 434 -11.66 -18.78 29.62
C TRP A 434 -11.30 -20.04 28.81
N PRO A 435 -12.22 -21.03 28.71
CA PRO A 435 -13.30 -21.34 29.65
C PRO A 435 -12.74 -22.00 30.93
N TYR A 436 -13.57 -22.29 31.93
CA TYR A 436 -13.12 -23.07 33.11
C TYR A 436 -13.83 -24.41 33.29
N ALA A 437 -15.07 -24.39 33.79
CA ALA A 437 -15.77 -25.59 34.26
C ALA A 437 -16.88 -26.07 33.31
N GLU A 438 -17.22 -25.29 32.29
CA GLU A 438 -18.26 -25.56 31.30
C GLU A 438 -17.86 -24.95 29.95
N GLY A 439 -18.53 -25.35 28.86
CA GLY A 439 -18.29 -24.74 27.53
C GLY A 439 -18.70 -23.28 27.50
N ALA A 440 -17.93 -22.45 26.79
CA ALA A 440 -18.15 -21.01 26.74
C ALA A 440 -17.97 -20.44 25.33
N SER A 441 -18.53 -19.27 25.08
CA SER A 441 -18.24 -18.52 23.86
C SER A 441 -18.14 -17.03 24.07
N VAL A 442 -17.29 -16.37 23.28
CA VAL A 442 -17.15 -14.92 23.29
C VAL A 442 -17.29 -14.38 21.88
N GLN A 443 -18.33 -13.58 21.65
CA GLN A 443 -18.58 -12.89 20.38
C GLN A 443 -18.55 -11.39 20.60
N ILE A 444 -17.64 -10.67 19.94
CA ILE A 444 -17.48 -9.23 20.10
C ILE A 444 -17.30 -8.59 18.72
N HIS A 445 -18.30 -7.82 18.30
CA HIS A 445 -18.29 -7.07 17.04
C HIS A 445 -18.12 -5.56 17.27
N GLY A 446 -18.21 -5.10 18.53
CA GLY A 446 -18.07 -3.72 18.96
C GLY A 446 -18.20 -3.56 20.47
N GLY A 447 -18.01 -2.34 20.99
CA GLY A 447 -18.11 -2.06 22.43
C GLY A 447 -16.83 -2.31 23.23
N VAL A 448 -16.96 -2.27 24.57
CA VAL A 448 -15.84 -2.43 25.51
C VAL A 448 -16.17 -3.50 26.57
N LEU A 449 -15.42 -4.59 26.57
CA LEU A 449 -15.40 -5.57 27.66
C LEU A 449 -14.24 -5.24 28.61
N ASP A 450 -14.57 -4.86 29.84
CA ASP A 450 -13.62 -4.26 30.79
C ASP A 450 -13.51 -5.05 32.09
N PHE A 451 -12.40 -5.78 32.25
CA PHE A 451 -12.02 -6.44 33.50
C PHE A 451 -11.29 -5.48 34.43
N LYS A 452 -12.02 -4.95 35.40
CA LYS A 452 -11.60 -3.81 36.23
C LYS A 452 -10.53 -4.15 37.25
N THR A 453 -10.48 -5.40 37.70
CA THR A 453 -9.65 -5.84 38.83
C THR A 453 -8.74 -7.02 38.50
N GLN A 454 -9.14 -7.88 37.58
CA GLN A 454 -8.44 -9.14 37.27
C GLN A 454 -7.93 -9.16 35.83
N GLY A 455 -7.02 -10.10 35.58
CA GLY A 455 -6.56 -10.48 34.26
C GLY A 455 -7.47 -11.52 33.59
N ILE A 456 -7.07 -11.98 32.40
CA ILE A 456 -7.70 -13.10 31.69
C ILE A 456 -6.67 -14.23 31.53
N HIS A 457 -7.10 -15.46 31.81
CA HIS A 457 -6.33 -16.67 31.59
C HIS A 457 -7.02 -17.57 30.56
N LEU A 458 -6.41 -17.70 29.38
CA LEU A 458 -6.85 -18.62 28.33
C LEU A 458 -6.48 -20.05 28.71
N TYR A 459 -7.47 -20.85 29.08
CA TYR A 459 -7.25 -22.15 29.71
C TYR A 459 -7.46 -23.32 28.74
N SER A 460 -6.39 -24.02 28.39
CA SER A 460 -6.42 -25.24 27.56
C SER A 460 -6.59 -26.50 28.42
N GLY A 461 -7.78 -26.69 29.01
CA GLY A 461 -8.11 -27.83 29.87
C GLY A 461 -9.17 -28.78 29.28
N ALA A 462 -9.95 -29.41 30.15
CA ALA A 462 -10.94 -30.42 29.77
C ALA A 462 -12.08 -29.94 28.82
N TYR A 463 -12.16 -28.63 28.57
CA TYR A 463 -13.21 -27.96 27.79
C TYR A 463 -12.69 -27.26 26.53
N GLU A 464 -11.46 -27.56 26.12
CA GLU A 464 -10.79 -26.91 24.97
C GLU A 464 -11.63 -26.99 23.68
N ASP A 465 -12.26 -28.13 23.39
CA ASP A 465 -13.10 -28.33 22.19
C ASP A 465 -14.44 -27.58 22.23
N THR A 466 -14.77 -26.93 23.35
CA THR A 466 -16.07 -26.27 23.57
C THR A 466 -15.97 -24.76 23.73
N PHE A 467 -14.75 -24.20 23.64
CA PHE A 467 -14.56 -22.76 23.63
C PHE A 467 -14.61 -22.21 22.21
N HIS A 468 -15.48 -21.23 21.97
CA HIS A 468 -15.62 -20.60 20.66
C HIS A 468 -15.47 -19.09 20.77
N THR A 469 -14.65 -18.48 19.91
CA THR A 469 -14.56 -17.03 19.79
C THR A 469 -14.90 -16.56 18.39
N ASP A 470 -15.64 -15.46 18.30
CA ASP A 470 -15.91 -14.70 17.07
C ASP A 470 -15.77 -13.21 17.40
N ILE A 471 -14.53 -12.75 17.43
CA ILE A 471 -14.18 -11.40 17.84
C ILE A 471 -13.63 -10.68 16.61
N THR A 472 -14.43 -9.75 16.08
CA THR A 472 -14.16 -9.02 14.84
C THR A 472 -13.98 -7.52 15.05
N GLY A 473 -14.08 -7.04 16.30
CA GLY A 473 -14.00 -5.63 16.65
C GLY A 473 -14.09 -5.37 18.15
N GLY A 474 -14.23 -4.11 18.55
CA GLY A 474 -14.34 -3.70 19.95
C GLY A 474 -13.02 -3.70 20.72
N THR A 475 -13.09 -3.53 22.05
CA THR A 475 -11.94 -3.52 22.95
C THR A 475 -12.15 -4.50 24.09
N ILE A 476 -11.20 -5.41 24.29
CA ILE A 476 -11.10 -6.25 25.49
C ILE A 476 -9.97 -5.64 26.33
N ARG A 477 -10.31 -5.10 27.49
CA ARG A 477 -9.35 -4.45 28.38
C ARG A 477 -9.33 -5.08 29.75
N MET A 478 -8.15 -5.15 30.35
CA MET A 478 -7.94 -5.79 31.64
C MET A 478 -6.92 -5.05 32.49
N ALA A 479 -7.17 -5.02 33.80
CA ALA A 479 -6.24 -4.43 34.77
C ALA A 479 -5.07 -5.37 35.13
N GLY A 480 -5.29 -6.69 35.08
CA GLY A 480 -4.30 -7.71 35.44
C GLY A 480 -3.57 -8.32 34.24
N ASP A 481 -3.11 -9.56 34.43
CA ASP A 481 -2.31 -10.31 33.45
C ASP A 481 -3.13 -10.84 32.26
N PHE A 482 -2.47 -11.07 31.13
CA PHE A 482 -3.04 -11.81 30.00
C PHE A 482 -2.20 -13.08 29.76
N THR A 483 -2.74 -14.23 30.11
CA THR A 483 -1.94 -15.47 30.23
C THR A 483 -2.62 -16.68 29.62
N GLY A 484 -1.85 -17.75 29.43
CA GLY A 484 -2.35 -19.02 28.92
C GLY A 484 -2.40 -19.05 27.39
N TYR A 485 -2.91 -20.15 26.85
CA TYR A 485 -3.04 -20.33 25.41
C TYR A 485 -4.31 -21.14 25.14
N HIS A 486 -5.01 -20.78 24.08
CA HIS A 486 -6.15 -21.54 23.60
C HIS A 486 -6.23 -21.45 22.08
N SER A 487 -6.14 -22.58 21.39
CA SER A 487 -6.07 -22.64 19.91
C SER A 487 -7.28 -22.00 19.20
N GLN A 488 -8.45 -22.01 19.86
CA GLN A 488 -9.69 -21.38 19.36
C GLN A 488 -9.85 -19.89 19.68
N PHE A 489 -8.92 -19.25 20.42
CA PHE A 489 -9.00 -17.81 20.68
C PHE A 489 -8.46 -17.04 19.47
N SER A 490 -9.34 -16.28 18.80
CA SER A 490 -8.97 -15.36 17.73
C SER A 490 -9.73 -14.05 17.91
N ALA A 491 -9.00 -12.93 17.80
CA ALA A 491 -9.53 -11.60 18.04
C ALA A 491 -9.22 -10.61 16.91
N SER A 492 -9.19 -11.10 15.66
CA SER A 492 -8.86 -10.28 14.48
C SER A 492 -9.70 -9.00 14.43
N GLY A 493 -9.06 -7.83 14.46
CA GLY A 493 -9.72 -6.52 14.42
C GLY A 493 -10.15 -5.91 15.77
N ALA A 494 -9.99 -6.63 16.89
CA ALA A 494 -10.20 -6.05 18.22
C ALA A 494 -8.95 -5.32 18.75
N THR A 495 -9.10 -4.58 19.86
CA THR A 495 -7.98 -4.10 20.66
C THR A 495 -7.90 -4.87 21.98
N ILE A 496 -6.73 -5.44 22.28
CA ILE A 496 -6.41 -6.00 23.59
C ILE A 496 -5.65 -4.94 24.39
N GLU A 497 -6.25 -4.39 25.45
CA GLU A 497 -5.64 -3.31 26.24
C GLU A 497 -5.31 -3.77 27.68
N LEU A 498 -4.04 -3.71 28.07
CA LEU A 498 -3.63 -3.88 29.45
C LEU A 498 -3.48 -2.52 30.11
N TYR A 499 -4.34 -2.22 31.08
CA TYR A 499 -4.44 -0.89 31.70
C TYR A 499 -4.36 -0.93 33.23
N GLY A 500 -4.45 0.23 33.88
CA GLY A 500 -4.55 0.35 35.33
C GLY A 500 -3.22 0.73 36.01
N THR A 501 -3.21 0.70 37.34
CA THR A 501 -2.09 1.20 38.16
C THR A 501 -1.12 0.13 38.64
N GLU A 502 -1.47 -1.14 38.48
CA GLU A 502 -0.65 -2.29 38.87
C GLU A 502 0.13 -2.85 37.68
N GLU A 503 1.23 -3.54 37.97
CA GLU A 503 2.01 -4.26 36.98
C GLU A 503 1.21 -5.45 36.43
N ALA A 504 1.55 -5.89 35.22
CA ALA A 504 0.94 -7.05 34.61
C ALA A 504 1.96 -7.82 33.75
N GLN A 505 1.56 -8.99 33.29
CA GLN A 505 2.39 -9.86 32.46
C GLN A 505 1.59 -10.37 31.25
N ILE A 506 2.31 -10.64 30.16
CA ILE A 506 1.80 -11.40 29.02
C ILE A 506 2.59 -12.70 28.94
N ASN A 507 1.89 -13.83 29.00
CA ASN A 507 2.49 -15.17 28.92
C ASN A 507 1.59 -16.12 28.10
N ILE A 508 1.84 -16.18 26.80
CA ILE A 508 1.07 -16.95 25.82
C ILE A 508 2.00 -18.01 25.23
N LEU A 509 1.81 -19.27 25.64
CA LEU A 509 2.80 -20.35 25.53
C LEU A 509 3.05 -20.89 24.09
N GLU A 510 2.29 -20.42 23.10
CA GLU A 510 2.41 -20.79 21.67
C GLU A 510 2.06 -19.57 20.80
N PRO A 511 2.54 -19.48 19.54
CA PRO A 511 2.35 -18.30 18.70
C PRO A 511 0.87 -18.07 18.38
N MET A 512 0.24 -17.20 19.17
CA MET A 512 -1.09 -16.66 18.94
C MET A 512 -0.92 -15.21 18.47
N MET A 513 -1.46 -14.92 17.29
CA MET A 513 -1.50 -13.55 16.75
C MET A 513 -2.51 -12.72 17.54
N LEU A 514 -2.02 -11.76 18.34
CA LEU A 514 -2.88 -10.71 18.88
C LEU A 514 -3.22 -9.70 17.78
N PRO A 515 -4.39 -9.03 17.84
CA PRO A 515 -4.71 -7.92 16.95
C PRO A 515 -3.92 -6.67 17.37
N THR A 516 -4.57 -5.52 17.56
CA THR A 516 -3.91 -4.37 18.20
C THR A 516 -3.70 -4.64 19.68
N LEU A 517 -2.44 -4.75 20.11
CA LEU A 517 -2.05 -4.77 21.51
C LEU A 517 -1.77 -3.35 22.01
N LYS A 518 -2.46 -2.93 23.07
CA LYS A 518 -2.30 -1.62 23.69
C LYS A 518 -1.82 -1.74 25.13
N ILE A 519 -0.70 -1.11 25.45
CA ILE A 519 -0.16 -1.00 26.81
C ILE A 519 -0.50 0.39 27.35
N ASN A 520 -1.27 0.45 28.44
CA ASN A 520 -1.78 1.70 29.00
C ASN A 520 -1.76 1.69 30.54
N LYS A 521 -0.58 1.44 31.11
CA LYS A 521 -0.39 1.40 32.58
C LYS A 521 -0.10 2.80 33.12
N THR A 522 -1.00 3.31 33.97
CA THR A 522 -0.92 4.66 34.53
C THR A 522 -0.62 4.59 36.03
N GLY A 523 0.54 5.06 36.49
CA GLY A 523 0.92 5.02 37.90
C GLY A 523 2.30 5.62 38.18
N TRP A 524 2.65 5.82 39.46
CA TRP A 524 3.99 6.29 39.85
C TRP A 524 5.04 5.22 39.53
N GLY A 525 6.12 5.59 38.83
CA GLY A 525 7.29 4.72 38.62
C GLY A 525 7.28 3.84 37.35
N ASN A 526 6.62 4.26 36.26
CA ASN A 526 6.64 3.55 34.96
C ASN A 526 6.25 2.07 35.06
N ARG A 527 5.05 1.82 35.64
CA ARG A 527 4.45 0.48 35.78
C ARG A 527 4.51 -0.32 34.48
N LYS A 528 4.81 -1.60 34.64
CA LYS A 528 5.32 -2.45 33.57
C LYS A 528 4.32 -3.54 33.16
N VAL A 529 4.33 -3.86 31.86
CA VAL A 529 3.82 -5.11 31.31
C VAL A 529 5.02 -5.93 30.86
N ASP A 530 5.25 -7.07 31.49
CA ASP A 530 6.36 -7.96 31.15
C ASP A 530 5.95 -9.05 30.16
N LEU A 531 6.71 -9.19 29.06
CA LEU A 531 6.59 -10.37 28.20
C LEU A 531 7.36 -11.53 28.83
N LEU A 532 6.68 -12.64 29.10
CA LEU A 532 7.27 -13.89 29.58
C LEU A 532 7.34 -14.99 28.51
N SER A 533 6.74 -14.75 27.35
CA SER A 533 6.77 -15.61 26.17
C SER A 533 6.99 -14.77 24.92
N ASP A 534 7.38 -15.41 23.82
CA ASP A 534 7.33 -14.78 22.50
C ASP A 534 5.91 -14.29 22.19
N LEU A 535 5.81 -13.23 21.42
CA LEU A 535 4.55 -12.54 21.16
C LEU A 535 4.49 -12.03 19.73
N ASP A 536 3.41 -12.38 19.05
CA ASP A 536 3.06 -11.83 17.75
C ASP A 536 1.82 -10.94 17.87
N CYS A 537 1.84 -9.74 17.28
CA CYS A 537 0.69 -8.86 17.22
C CYS A 537 0.57 -8.12 15.87
N GLU A 538 -0.64 -7.72 15.50
CA GLU A 538 -0.86 -6.89 14.30
C GLU A 538 -0.28 -5.49 14.51
N ASN A 539 -0.72 -4.77 15.53
CA ASN A 539 -0.22 -3.45 15.88
C ASN A 539 0.19 -3.41 17.35
N LEU A 540 1.23 -2.65 17.67
CA LEU A 540 1.64 -2.41 19.05
C LEU A 540 1.52 -0.92 19.37
N ILE A 541 0.70 -0.58 20.37
CA ILE A 541 0.57 0.78 20.89
C ILE A 541 1.01 0.79 22.35
N VAL A 542 2.15 1.42 22.64
CA VAL A 542 2.58 1.68 24.02
C VAL A 542 2.11 3.09 24.40
N GLN A 543 0.87 3.19 24.89
CA GLN A 543 0.23 4.46 25.24
C GLN A 543 0.82 5.08 26.52
N ALA A 544 1.03 4.26 27.55
CA ALA A 544 1.57 4.66 28.86
C ALA A 544 2.13 3.45 29.61
N GLY A 545 3.06 3.68 30.53
CA GLY A 545 3.75 2.62 31.27
C GLY A 545 4.96 2.07 30.50
N THR A 546 5.43 0.88 30.87
CA THR A 546 6.60 0.23 30.24
C THR A 546 6.22 -1.12 29.65
N LEU A 547 6.52 -1.38 28.37
CA LEU A 547 6.59 -2.74 27.85
C LEU A 547 8.00 -3.30 28.11
N GLY A 548 8.09 -4.36 28.88
CA GLY A 548 9.33 -5.05 29.19
C GLY A 548 9.55 -6.26 28.31
N ILE A 549 10.74 -6.33 27.73
CA ILE A 549 11.22 -7.47 26.96
C ILE A 549 12.52 -7.93 27.61
N THR A 550 12.61 -9.22 27.89
CA THR A 550 13.86 -9.83 28.36
C THR A 550 14.45 -10.59 27.19
N GLU A 551 14.27 -11.90 27.12
CA GLU A 551 14.82 -12.77 26.07
C GLU A 551 13.83 -13.10 24.94
N GLN A 552 12.63 -12.53 24.97
CA GLN A 552 11.52 -12.87 24.09
C GLN A 552 11.67 -12.28 22.67
N PHE A 553 11.07 -12.96 21.70
CA PHE A 553 10.85 -12.48 20.34
C PHE A 553 9.48 -11.79 20.23
N LEU A 554 9.47 -10.50 19.93
CA LEU A 554 8.26 -9.71 19.69
C LEU A 554 8.14 -9.39 18.21
N THR A 555 7.12 -9.92 17.54
CA THR A 555 6.76 -9.56 16.15
C THR A 555 5.58 -8.60 16.13
N VAL A 556 5.72 -7.48 15.43
CA VAL A 556 4.66 -6.52 15.11
C VAL A 556 4.49 -6.50 13.59
N TYR A 557 3.36 -6.97 13.08
CA TYR A 557 3.14 -7.17 11.64
C TYR A 557 2.79 -5.88 10.88
N ASN A 558 2.27 -4.88 11.57
CA ASN A 558 2.04 -3.54 11.05
C ASN A 558 2.91 -2.57 11.87
N ASP A 559 2.31 -1.58 12.54
CA ASP A 559 3.03 -0.48 13.14
C ASP A 559 3.27 -0.65 14.65
N LEU A 560 4.45 -0.23 15.08
CA LEU A 560 4.78 0.05 16.47
C LEU A 560 4.66 1.56 16.71
N THR A 561 3.79 1.96 17.64
CA THR A 561 3.62 3.35 18.06
C THR A 561 3.84 3.50 19.55
N CYS A 562 4.86 4.25 19.95
CA CYS A 562 5.26 4.40 21.34
C CYS A 562 5.10 5.85 21.84
N TYR A 563 4.26 6.03 22.87
CA TYR A 563 4.15 7.23 23.70
C TYR A 563 4.68 7.00 25.12
N GLY A 564 4.67 5.75 25.58
CA GLY A 564 5.17 5.31 26.89
C GLY A 564 6.61 4.83 26.81
N ASN A 565 6.92 3.70 27.45
CA ASN A 565 8.28 3.21 27.56
C ASN A 565 8.44 1.79 27.00
N ILE A 566 9.56 1.50 26.34
CA ILE A 566 9.98 0.13 25.98
C ILE A 566 11.31 -0.15 26.68
N SER A 567 11.44 -1.28 27.36
CA SER A 567 12.68 -1.67 28.03
C SER A 567 13.09 -3.06 27.60
N MET A 568 14.31 -3.18 27.07
CA MET A 568 14.93 -4.45 26.75
C MET A 568 16.25 -4.57 27.51
N GLY A 569 16.17 -5.06 28.75
CA GLY A 569 17.19 -4.83 29.79
C GLY A 569 18.15 -5.99 30.12
N ASN A 570 17.87 -7.22 29.68
CA ASN A 570 18.59 -8.44 30.12
C ASN A 570 18.54 -9.60 29.11
N ALA A 571 18.47 -9.30 27.82
CA ALA A 571 18.00 -10.23 26.78
C ALA A 571 18.92 -11.41 26.42
N GLY A 572 20.15 -11.46 26.96
CA GLY A 572 21.21 -12.19 26.29
C GLY A 572 21.32 -11.73 24.82
N SER A 573 21.79 -12.61 23.93
CA SER A 573 21.84 -12.36 22.48
C SER A 573 20.52 -12.62 21.74
N ASN A 574 19.44 -13.01 22.44
CA ASN A 574 18.26 -13.61 21.79
C ASN A 574 17.02 -12.69 21.73
N GLY A 575 16.86 -11.74 22.67
CA GLY A 575 15.71 -10.83 22.63
C GLY A 575 15.70 -10.01 21.34
N THR A 576 14.56 -10.06 20.65
CA THR A 576 14.38 -9.43 19.35
C THR A 576 13.05 -8.72 19.27
N ILE A 577 13.05 -7.46 18.79
CA ILE A 577 11.82 -6.79 18.35
C ILE A 577 11.87 -6.71 16.82
N LEU A 578 10.89 -7.33 16.16
CA LEU A 578 10.69 -7.24 14.71
C LEU A 578 9.42 -6.44 14.43
N VAL A 579 9.56 -5.33 13.71
CA VAL A 579 8.44 -4.52 13.23
C VAL A 579 8.45 -4.55 11.70
N GLU A 580 7.40 -5.15 11.11
CA GLU A 580 7.22 -5.26 9.66
C GLU A 580 6.78 -3.92 9.04
N GLY A 581 5.95 -3.13 9.73
CA GLY A 581 5.57 -1.77 9.35
C GLY A 581 6.46 -0.70 9.98
N ASN A 582 5.87 0.42 10.36
CA ASN A 582 6.58 1.60 10.85
C ASN A 582 6.94 1.49 12.33
N MET A 583 8.13 1.97 12.69
CA MET A 583 8.61 2.06 14.07
C MET A 583 8.62 3.53 14.49
N ASN A 584 7.59 3.93 15.25
CA ASN A 584 7.35 5.32 15.64
C ASN A 584 7.55 5.53 17.14
N PHE A 585 8.54 6.34 17.50
CA PHE A 585 8.77 6.83 18.86
C PHE A 585 8.35 8.29 18.96
N LEU A 586 7.27 8.55 19.67
CA LEU A 586 6.61 9.86 19.72
C LEU A 586 7.03 10.66 20.96
N SER A 587 6.73 11.96 20.96
CA SER A 587 7.11 12.87 22.05
C SER A 587 6.75 12.33 23.44
N GLY A 588 7.73 12.29 24.34
CA GLY A 588 7.58 11.81 25.72
C GLY A 588 7.78 10.31 25.89
N SER A 589 7.96 9.56 24.80
CA SER A 589 8.31 8.14 24.88
C SER A 589 9.75 7.93 25.36
N SER A 590 10.03 6.76 25.90
CA SER A 590 11.42 6.33 26.11
C SER A 590 11.64 4.88 25.70
N ALA A 591 12.80 4.56 25.16
CA ALA A 591 13.16 3.19 24.91
C ALA A 591 14.61 2.92 25.29
N GLN A 592 14.82 1.90 26.13
CA GLN A 592 16.13 1.53 26.64
C GLN A 592 16.45 0.12 26.18
N PHE A 593 17.35 -0.02 25.21
CA PHE A 593 17.76 -1.29 24.64
C PHE A 593 19.20 -1.60 25.05
N THR A 594 19.40 -2.56 25.96
CA THR A 594 20.73 -2.87 26.52
C THR A 594 21.47 -3.99 25.77
N SER A 595 20.74 -4.99 25.26
CA SER A 595 21.28 -6.10 24.46
C SER A 595 20.20 -6.75 23.57
N GLY A 596 20.59 -7.42 22.49
CA GLY A 596 19.66 -8.06 21.55
C GLY A 596 19.63 -7.38 20.17
N SER A 597 18.54 -7.58 19.41
CA SER A 597 18.36 -6.99 18.08
C SER A 597 17.02 -6.27 17.96
N ALA A 598 17.02 -5.09 17.33
CA ALA A 598 15.79 -4.45 16.86
C ALA A 598 15.79 -4.51 15.33
N ILE A 599 14.65 -4.85 14.73
CA ILE A 599 14.49 -4.97 13.29
C ILE A 599 13.31 -4.11 12.86
N GLY A 600 13.57 -3.09 12.06
CA GLY A 600 12.53 -2.29 11.38
C GLY A 600 12.49 -2.60 9.89
N ARG A 601 11.29 -2.75 9.32
CA ARG A 601 11.09 -2.96 7.88
C ARG A 601 10.24 -1.88 7.20
N GLY A 602 9.58 -1.01 7.95
CA GLY A 602 8.98 0.23 7.43
C GLY A 602 9.82 1.46 7.75
N ASP A 603 9.13 2.58 7.90
CA ASP A 603 9.73 3.87 8.28
C ASP A 603 10.18 3.86 9.75
N PHE A 604 11.19 4.67 10.06
CA PHE A 604 11.73 4.84 11.40
C PHE A 604 11.62 6.31 11.81
N LEU A 605 10.80 6.60 12.81
CA LEU A 605 10.54 7.96 13.31
C LEU A 605 10.92 8.08 14.78
N VAL A 606 11.67 9.13 15.10
CA VAL A 606 11.91 9.61 16.47
C VAL A 606 11.51 11.08 16.55
N GLU A 607 10.39 11.39 17.20
CA GLU A 607 9.92 12.75 17.44
C GLU A 607 10.72 13.46 18.53
N ASN A 608 10.72 14.79 18.47
CA ASN A 608 11.30 15.64 19.52
C ASN A 608 10.66 15.34 20.90
N GLY A 609 11.50 15.09 21.89
CA GLY A 609 11.12 14.71 23.25
C GLY A 609 11.06 13.21 23.50
N ALA A 610 11.37 12.35 22.52
CA ALA A 610 11.52 10.90 22.72
C ALA A 610 12.94 10.54 23.20
N ILE A 611 13.06 9.72 24.24
CA ILE A 611 14.36 9.33 24.82
C ILE A 611 14.70 7.89 24.45
N ILE A 612 15.38 7.70 23.32
CA ILE A 612 15.74 6.38 22.79
C ILE A 612 17.24 6.14 22.95
N VAL A 613 17.61 5.04 23.62
CA VAL A 613 19.00 4.66 23.87
C VAL A 613 19.24 3.23 23.42
N PHE A 614 20.12 3.08 22.42
CA PHE A 614 20.71 1.80 22.02
C PHE A 614 22.09 1.68 22.68
N HIS A 615 22.32 0.68 23.52
CA HIS A 615 23.64 0.43 24.12
C HIS A 615 24.57 -0.35 23.17
N GLU A 616 25.87 -0.41 23.49
CA GLU A 616 26.91 -1.08 22.67
C GLU A 616 26.59 -2.54 22.29
N GLY A 617 25.82 -3.27 23.11
CA GLY A 617 25.38 -4.64 22.84
C GLY A 617 24.18 -4.78 21.90
N MET A 618 23.66 -3.68 21.37
CA MET A 618 22.49 -3.64 20.46
C MET A 618 22.90 -3.40 19.01
N ILE A 619 22.14 -4.03 18.11
CA ILE A 619 22.16 -3.73 16.68
C ILE A 619 20.73 -3.42 16.24
N LEU A 620 20.55 -2.29 15.55
CA LEU A 620 19.34 -2.00 14.81
C LEU A 620 19.52 -2.41 13.35
N HIS A 621 18.64 -3.26 12.85
CA HIS A 621 18.57 -3.68 11.46
C HIS A 621 17.39 -3.00 10.77
N LEU A 622 17.67 -2.12 9.82
CA LEU A 622 16.66 -1.57 8.91
C LEU A 622 16.71 -2.37 7.60
N GLN A 623 15.75 -3.27 7.41
CA GLN A 623 15.77 -4.28 6.34
C GLN A 623 14.43 -4.44 5.62
N GLY A 624 13.78 -3.31 5.32
CA GLY A 624 12.55 -3.22 4.53
C GLY A 624 12.67 -3.67 3.07
N GLN A 625 11.61 -3.42 2.30
CA GLN A 625 11.56 -3.65 0.84
C GLN A 625 10.95 -2.43 0.18
N GLY A 626 11.64 -1.88 -0.83
CA GLY A 626 11.23 -0.62 -1.45
C GLY A 626 11.78 0.58 -0.69
N THR A 627 11.09 1.72 -0.77
CA THR A 627 11.55 2.99 -0.21
C THR A 627 10.94 3.25 1.16
N HIS A 628 11.78 3.63 2.12
CA HIS A 628 11.40 3.93 3.50
C HIS A 628 12.12 5.18 4.00
N TYR A 629 11.63 5.76 5.08
CA TYR A 629 12.14 7.01 5.62
C TYR A 629 12.75 6.85 7.01
N ILE A 630 13.87 7.53 7.24
CA ILE A 630 14.44 7.75 8.57
C ILE A 630 14.21 9.22 8.91
N THR A 631 13.41 9.46 9.94
CA THR A 631 13.06 10.81 10.42
C THR A 631 13.55 10.99 11.85
N VAL A 632 14.49 11.91 12.06
CA VAL A 632 15.05 12.23 13.38
C VAL A 632 14.73 13.68 13.73
N GLN A 633 13.94 13.86 14.80
CA GLN A 633 13.57 15.17 15.31
C GLN A 633 14.09 15.46 16.72
N GLU A 634 14.78 14.50 17.35
CA GLU A 634 15.41 14.60 18.66
C GLU A 634 16.94 14.76 18.53
N ASP A 635 17.53 15.75 19.22
CA ASP A 635 18.96 16.08 19.11
C ASP A 635 19.88 15.13 19.90
N LEU A 636 19.36 14.50 20.95
CA LEU A 636 20.09 13.53 21.77
C LEU A 636 20.02 12.09 21.22
N PHE A 637 19.26 11.86 20.16
CA PHE A 637 19.14 10.54 19.56
C PHE A 637 20.33 10.21 18.64
N GLY A 638 20.86 9.00 18.80
CA GLY A 638 21.80 8.42 17.84
C GLY A 638 21.67 6.90 17.84
N PHE A 639 21.90 6.32 16.67
CA PHE A 639 22.07 4.88 16.52
C PHE A 639 23.41 4.47 17.15
N GLN A 640 23.45 3.33 17.84
CA GLN A 640 24.73 2.76 18.25
C GLN A 640 25.36 2.04 17.06
N ASN A 641 24.91 0.82 16.75
CA ASN A 641 25.27 0.13 15.50
C ASN A 641 24.05 0.08 14.59
N LEU A 642 24.21 0.46 13.32
CA LEU A 642 23.13 0.48 12.33
C LEU A 642 23.47 -0.43 11.16
N HIS A 643 22.61 -1.41 10.91
CA HIS A 643 22.68 -2.30 9.77
C HIS A 643 21.58 -1.95 8.76
N LEU A 644 21.97 -1.67 7.53
CA LEU A 644 21.06 -1.39 6.43
C LEU A 644 21.06 -2.56 5.45
N GLY A 645 19.88 -3.14 5.27
CA GLY A 645 19.67 -4.30 4.40
C GLY A 645 19.91 -5.66 5.08
N GLY A 646 19.54 -6.70 4.35
CA GLY A 646 19.69 -8.10 4.76
C GLY A 646 19.85 -9.02 3.54
N PRO A 647 20.10 -10.33 3.75
CA PRO A 647 20.24 -11.28 2.65
C PRO A 647 18.96 -11.28 1.79
N ASN A 648 19.08 -10.89 0.51
CA ASN A 648 17.98 -10.81 -0.46
C ASN A 648 16.92 -9.71 -0.22
N ARG A 649 17.25 -8.62 0.48
CA ARG A 649 16.34 -7.46 0.62
C ARG A 649 16.91 -6.18 0.01
N ASN A 650 16.11 -5.52 -0.83
CA ASN A 650 16.45 -4.29 -1.54
C ASN A 650 15.78 -3.10 -0.82
N ALA A 651 16.31 -2.70 0.34
CA ALA A 651 15.76 -1.59 1.09
C ALA A 651 16.40 -0.27 0.63
N HIS A 652 15.60 0.74 0.32
CA HIS A 652 16.04 2.09 -0.01
C HIS A 652 15.61 3.05 1.11
N TYR A 653 16.45 3.23 2.11
CA TYR A 653 16.17 4.18 3.19
C TYR A 653 16.60 5.60 2.77
N LEU A 654 15.71 6.57 2.94
CA LEU A 654 15.97 7.98 2.72
C LEU A 654 15.89 8.73 4.05
N VAL A 655 16.89 9.56 4.34
CA VAL A 655 16.73 10.56 5.41
C VAL A 655 15.66 11.56 4.97
N SER A 656 14.59 11.65 5.75
CA SER A 656 13.41 12.48 5.46
C SER A 656 13.74 13.97 5.53
N ASN A 657 13.08 14.78 4.70
CA ASN A 657 13.14 16.23 4.78
C ASN A 657 12.43 16.82 6.02
N GLU A 658 11.71 15.98 6.77
CA GLU A 658 11.10 16.31 8.07
C GLU A 658 12.07 16.16 9.24
N SER A 659 13.29 15.64 9.01
CA SER A 659 14.31 15.56 10.04
C SER A 659 14.77 16.96 10.45
N THR A 660 14.70 17.28 11.74
CA THR A 660 15.18 18.56 12.29
C THR A 660 16.59 18.47 12.86
N HIS A 661 17.12 17.25 13.01
CA HIS A 661 18.46 16.97 13.53
C HIS A 661 19.20 15.91 12.70
N ASP A 662 20.51 15.85 12.88
CA ASP A 662 21.40 14.91 12.20
C ASP A 662 21.08 13.45 12.55
N VAL A 663 21.24 12.54 11.59
CA VAL A 663 21.21 11.10 11.84
C VAL A 663 22.59 10.66 12.36
N PHE A 664 22.75 10.52 13.66
CA PHE A 664 24.01 10.12 14.27
C PHE A 664 24.14 8.60 14.43
N VAL A 665 25.31 8.03 14.12
CA VAL A 665 25.69 6.63 14.34
C VAL A 665 26.99 6.61 15.17
N TRP A 666 26.89 6.28 16.46
CA TRP A 666 28.00 6.29 17.42
C TRP A 666 29.00 5.15 17.20
N GLY A 667 28.52 3.98 16.81
CA GLY A 667 29.28 2.80 16.45
C GLY A 667 29.33 2.62 14.93
N ASP A 668 29.19 1.38 14.47
CA ASP A 668 29.41 1.02 13.07
C ASP A 668 28.15 1.21 12.20
N LEU A 669 28.35 1.66 10.96
CA LEU A 669 27.32 1.70 9.92
C LEU A 669 27.63 0.64 8.85
N ASN A 670 26.77 -0.37 8.75
CA ASN A 670 26.99 -1.54 7.90
C ASN A 670 25.92 -1.65 6.81
N PHE A 671 26.35 -1.78 5.55
CA PHE A 671 25.48 -2.00 4.40
C PHE A 671 25.59 -3.43 3.88
N PHE A 672 24.44 -4.05 3.60
CA PHE A 672 24.35 -5.42 3.09
C PHE A 672 23.48 -5.49 1.82
N GLY A 673 23.77 -6.49 0.98
CA GLY A 673 22.97 -6.78 -0.22
C GLY A 673 23.04 -5.65 -1.25
N THR A 674 21.87 -5.15 -1.67
CA THR A 674 21.70 -4.04 -2.63
C THR A 674 21.00 -2.84 -1.97
N SER A 675 20.91 -2.84 -0.64
CA SER A 675 20.21 -1.79 0.10
C SER A 675 20.94 -0.46 0.00
N SER A 676 20.22 0.65 0.04
CA SER A 676 20.81 1.98 -0.06
C SER A 676 20.37 2.90 1.06
N LEU A 677 21.26 3.82 1.44
CA LEU A 677 20.93 5.01 2.21
C LEU A 677 21.09 6.23 1.30
N GLY A 678 20.03 7.02 1.22
CA GLY A 678 20.00 8.27 0.49
C GLY A 678 19.30 9.36 1.30
N PHE A 679 18.92 10.43 0.61
CA PHE A 679 18.29 11.60 1.22
C PHE A 679 17.13 12.02 0.35
N GLU A 680 16.02 12.38 0.98
CA GLU A 680 14.91 12.98 0.28
C GLU A 680 15.29 14.35 -0.32
N GLU A 681 14.53 14.79 -1.32
CA GLU A 681 14.64 16.13 -1.88
C GLU A 681 14.47 17.18 -0.75
N ASN A 682 15.37 18.17 -0.72
CA ASN A 682 15.42 19.22 0.30
C ASN A 682 15.75 18.77 1.74
N ALA A 683 16.05 17.49 1.99
CA ALA A 683 16.58 17.09 3.29
C ALA A 683 17.91 17.81 3.58
N THR A 684 18.00 18.51 4.71
CA THR A 684 19.17 19.31 5.08
C THR A 684 20.09 18.63 6.09
N GLN A 685 19.61 17.61 6.79
CA GLN A 685 20.33 16.98 7.90
C GLN A 685 21.29 15.89 7.40
N PRO A 686 22.57 15.89 7.82
CA PRO A 686 23.51 14.83 7.51
C PRO A 686 23.31 13.53 8.30
N VAL A 687 23.89 12.45 7.77
CA VAL A 687 24.26 11.24 8.50
C VAL A 687 25.69 11.39 9.03
N LYS A 688 25.88 11.25 10.34
CA LYS A 688 27.19 11.31 11.01
C LYS A 688 27.58 9.93 11.54
N VAL A 689 28.80 9.48 11.26
CA VAL A 689 29.31 8.17 11.71
C VAL A 689 30.59 8.35 12.50
N SER A 690 30.64 7.83 13.73
CA SER A 690 31.84 7.84 14.60
C SER A 690 32.59 6.51 14.63
N GLY A 691 31.93 5.38 14.34
CA GLY A 691 32.60 4.09 14.17
C GLY A 691 33.04 3.83 12.73
N THR A 692 33.14 2.56 12.36
CA THR A 692 33.56 2.13 11.02
C THR A 692 32.38 2.13 10.06
N MET A 693 32.58 2.65 8.84
CA MET A 693 31.63 2.51 7.75
C MET A 693 31.99 1.29 6.90
N ASN A 694 31.14 0.25 6.92
CA ASN A 694 31.37 -0.96 6.15
C ASN A 694 30.34 -1.12 5.04
N MET A 695 30.80 -1.19 3.81
CA MET A 695 30.02 -1.49 2.62
C MET A 695 30.30 -2.92 2.17
N PHE A 696 29.68 -3.89 2.86
CA PHE A 696 29.74 -5.29 2.45
C PHE A 696 28.88 -5.57 1.19
N GLY A 697 28.02 -4.62 0.85
CA GLY A 697 27.19 -4.49 -0.35
C GLY A 697 26.47 -3.13 -0.30
N GLY A 698 25.47 -2.94 -1.16
CA GLY A 698 24.58 -1.76 -1.11
C GLY A 698 25.22 -0.46 -1.61
N THR A 699 24.43 0.61 -1.59
CA THR A 699 24.84 1.92 -2.11
C THR A 699 24.64 3.01 -1.07
N LEU A 700 25.68 3.76 -0.75
CA LEU A 700 25.56 5.00 0.01
C LEU A 700 25.70 6.16 -0.96
N ASN A 701 24.60 6.86 -1.20
CA ASN A 701 24.58 8.01 -2.09
C ASN A 701 24.67 9.31 -1.28
N VAL A 702 25.82 9.95 -1.34
CA VAL A 702 26.16 11.16 -0.61
C VAL A 702 25.89 12.39 -1.49
N GLY A 703 24.77 13.06 -1.23
CA GLY A 703 24.54 14.43 -1.69
C GLY A 703 25.37 15.46 -0.90
N PRO A 704 25.25 16.78 -1.18
CA PRO A 704 26.10 17.78 -0.56
C PRO A 704 25.82 17.85 0.94
N SER A 705 26.85 17.89 1.78
CA SER A 705 26.71 18.04 3.24
C SER A 705 25.81 16.99 3.92
N LYS A 706 25.52 15.86 3.25
CA LYS A 706 24.53 14.87 3.67
C LYS A 706 25.14 13.65 4.34
N VAL A 707 26.41 13.33 4.10
CA VAL A 707 27.15 12.38 4.95
C VAL A 707 28.42 13.05 5.46
N ILE A 708 28.58 13.05 6.78
CA ILE A 708 29.73 13.62 7.48
C ILE A 708 30.38 12.50 8.30
N VAL A 709 31.45 11.91 7.76
CA VAL A 709 32.35 11.09 8.59
C VAL A 709 33.31 12.07 9.24
N GLU A 710 32.99 12.46 10.47
CA GLU A 710 33.84 13.28 11.33
C GLU A 710 34.25 14.73 10.88
N GLY A 711 33.58 15.38 9.90
CA GLY A 711 33.53 16.87 9.84
C GLY A 711 33.62 17.59 8.47
N LYS A 712 32.63 17.43 7.57
CA LYS A 712 32.65 17.65 6.09
C LYS A 712 33.22 16.39 5.39
N PRO A 713 33.19 16.18 4.06
CA PRO A 713 33.77 14.97 3.45
C PRO A 713 35.31 15.02 3.47
N GLN A 714 35.88 15.45 4.59
CA GLN A 714 37.25 15.28 5.00
C GLN A 714 37.19 14.22 6.11
N PHE A 715 37.63 13.00 5.79
CA PHE A 715 37.75 11.94 6.78
C PHE A 715 38.76 12.38 7.84
N LEU A 716 38.59 12.06 9.12
CA LEU A 716 39.65 12.30 10.12
C LEU A 716 40.63 11.13 10.15
N ALA A 717 41.75 11.30 10.86
CA ALA A 717 42.76 10.24 11.03
C ALA A 717 42.23 8.98 11.74
N THR A 718 41.09 9.07 12.44
CA THR A 718 40.40 7.97 13.12
C THR A 718 39.35 7.28 12.27
N SER A 719 38.97 7.87 11.13
CA SER A 719 37.94 7.31 10.25
C SER A 719 38.40 5.99 9.63
N SER A 720 37.45 5.07 9.47
CA SER A 720 37.68 3.78 8.82
C SER A 720 36.55 3.49 7.83
N ILE A 721 36.90 3.24 6.57
CA ILE A 721 35.97 2.90 5.49
C ILE A 721 36.39 1.58 4.86
N ASN A 722 35.46 0.63 4.78
CA ASN A 722 35.68 -0.63 4.09
C ASN A 722 34.67 -0.79 2.95
N ILE A 723 35.14 -0.88 1.70
CA ILE A 723 34.33 -1.16 0.51
C ILE A 723 34.71 -2.54 0.00
N ALA A 724 33.74 -3.46 -0.06
CA ALA A 724 33.98 -4.83 -0.48
C ALA A 724 32.86 -5.34 -1.39
N HIS A 725 33.10 -6.49 -2.05
CA HIS A 725 32.15 -7.15 -2.94
C HIS A 725 31.61 -6.22 -4.04
N ASN A 726 30.34 -5.83 -3.98
CA ASN A 726 29.66 -4.92 -4.92
C ASN A 726 29.19 -3.62 -4.24
N GLY A 727 29.71 -3.29 -3.06
CA GLY A 727 29.36 -2.04 -2.36
C GLY A 727 29.77 -0.80 -3.15
N GLU A 728 28.95 0.25 -3.13
CA GLU A 728 29.22 1.49 -3.85
C GLU A 728 29.07 2.73 -2.96
N LEU A 729 30.16 3.47 -2.75
CA LEU A 729 30.15 4.78 -2.10
C LEU A 729 30.16 5.86 -3.16
N ILE A 730 29.10 6.67 -3.25
CA ILE A 730 28.95 7.70 -4.29
C ILE A 730 28.93 9.10 -3.66
N PHE A 731 29.74 10.00 -4.21
CA PHE A 731 29.67 11.45 -3.99
C PHE A 731 29.27 12.10 -5.32
N ASN A 732 28.08 12.69 -5.47
CA ASN A 732 27.53 13.04 -6.80
C ASN A 732 26.83 14.41 -6.93
N TYR A 733 27.15 15.40 -6.10
CA TYR A 733 26.48 16.70 -6.14
C TYR A 733 27.44 17.88 -6.31
N HIS A 734 26.99 18.98 -6.91
CA HIS A 734 27.81 20.09 -7.40
C HIS A 734 28.49 20.97 -6.32
N ASP A 735 28.06 20.89 -5.06
CA ASP A 735 28.60 21.68 -3.93
C ASP A 735 29.62 20.92 -3.05
N ILE A 736 30.08 19.75 -3.48
CA ILE A 736 31.15 19.02 -2.78
C ILE A 736 32.53 19.67 -3.02
N PRO A 737 33.49 19.55 -2.08
CA PRO A 737 34.85 20.03 -2.30
C PRO A 737 35.44 19.43 -3.58
N ARG A 738 36.14 20.27 -4.35
CA ARG A 738 36.83 19.86 -5.59
C ARG A 738 37.82 18.72 -5.36
N GLN A 739 38.39 18.64 -4.16
CA GLN A 739 39.25 17.57 -3.69
C GLN A 739 38.65 16.95 -2.44
N ILE A 740 38.39 15.64 -2.46
CA ILE A 740 37.92 14.89 -1.29
C ILE A 740 39.15 14.34 -0.57
N GLU A 741 39.39 14.84 0.64
CA GLU A 741 40.54 14.46 1.47
C GLU A 741 40.26 13.16 2.23
N PHE A 742 40.98 12.10 1.88
CA PHE A 742 40.97 10.85 2.62
C PHE A 742 42.09 10.82 3.67
N ARG A 743 41.70 10.51 4.91
CA ARG A 743 42.54 10.30 6.09
C ARG A 743 42.08 9.02 6.79
N GLY A 744 42.90 8.47 7.68
CA GLY A 744 42.57 7.22 8.38
C GLY A 744 42.72 6.00 7.48
N ASN A 745 41.94 4.95 7.74
CA ASN A 745 42.01 3.69 6.99
C ASN A 745 40.93 3.62 5.91
N VAL A 746 41.33 3.39 4.66
CA VAL A 746 40.43 3.16 3.53
C VAL A 746 40.80 1.84 2.91
N THR A 747 39.91 0.84 3.00
CA THR A 747 40.11 -0.47 2.39
C THR A 747 39.11 -0.68 1.25
N ILE A 748 39.61 -1.01 0.06
CA ILE A 748 38.82 -1.37 -1.12
C ILE A 748 39.24 -2.77 -1.56
N ASP A 749 38.41 -3.77 -1.28
CA ASP A 749 38.60 -5.17 -1.67
C ASP A 749 37.42 -5.68 -2.52
N GLY A 750 36.99 -4.80 -3.44
CA GLY A 750 35.81 -4.96 -4.29
C GLY A 750 35.03 -3.65 -4.37
N GLY A 751 33.92 -3.63 -5.09
CA GLY A 751 33.01 -2.48 -5.12
C GLY A 751 33.57 -1.24 -5.84
N THR A 752 32.95 -0.09 -5.59
CA THR A 752 33.27 1.18 -6.26
C THR A 752 33.25 2.36 -5.28
N LEU A 753 34.31 3.17 -5.30
CA LEU A 753 34.32 4.51 -4.74
C LEU A 753 34.15 5.51 -5.90
N ARG A 754 33.05 6.26 -5.93
CA ARG A 754 32.72 7.22 -6.99
C ARG A 754 32.73 8.64 -6.46
N LEU A 755 33.66 9.46 -6.97
CA LEU A 755 33.83 10.87 -6.70
C LEU A 755 33.38 11.67 -7.94
N ALA A 756 32.07 11.76 -8.17
CA ALA A 756 31.56 12.47 -9.34
C ALA A 756 31.79 13.99 -9.19
N ASN A 757 32.59 14.54 -10.09
CA ASN A 757 33.04 15.95 -10.11
C ASN A 757 34.03 16.32 -8.99
N SER A 758 34.71 15.33 -8.40
CA SER A 758 35.77 15.56 -7.42
C SER A 758 37.00 14.69 -7.65
N SER A 759 38.13 15.22 -7.22
CA SER A 759 39.41 14.51 -7.25
C SER A 759 39.64 13.73 -5.96
N LEU A 760 40.28 12.58 -6.10
CA LEU A 760 40.81 11.81 -4.99
C LEU A 760 42.03 12.54 -4.40
N TYR A 761 41.97 12.95 -3.13
CA TYR A 761 43.13 13.54 -2.44
C TYR A 761 43.53 12.71 -1.23
N ILE A 762 44.70 12.08 -1.30
CA ILE A 762 45.25 11.24 -0.24
C ILE A 762 46.15 12.08 0.67
N MET A 763 45.77 12.18 1.95
CA MET A 763 46.48 12.99 2.94
C MET A 763 47.58 12.21 3.67
N GLU A 764 48.43 12.94 4.41
CA GLU A 764 49.45 12.36 5.28
C GLU A 764 48.81 11.43 6.32
N ASN A 765 49.37 10.22 6.50
CA ASN A 765 48.87 9.16 7.38
C ASN A 765 47.54 8.51 6.96
N CYS A 766 47.12 8.66 5.70
CA CYS A 766 46.08 7.79 5.14
C CYS A 766 46.67 6.40 4.84
N GLU A 767 46.05 5.36 5.37
CA GLU A 767 46.31 3.96 4.98
C GLU A 767 45.30 3.56 3.90
N PHE A 768 45.64 3.81 2.63
CA PHE A 768 44.78 3.49 1.49
C PHE A 768 45.12 2.11 0.91
N ASN A 769 44.36 1.09 1.31
CA ASN A 769 44.55 -0.31 0.93
C ASN A 769 43.55 -0.72 -0.16
N MET A 770 43.94 -0.65 -1.44
CA MET A 770 43.11 -1.12 -2.55
C MET A 770 43.71 -2.40 -3.16
N ASN A 771 43.00 -3.52 -3.01
CA ASN A 771 43.38 -4.85 -3.51
C ASN A 771 42.62 -5.21 -4.79
N SER A 772 41.38 -4.72 -4.93
CA SER A 772 40.53 -4.88 -6.12
C SER A 772 39.49 -3.74 -6.18
N GLY A 773 38.50 -3.80 -7.07
CA GLY A 773 37.46 -2.77 -7.19
C GLY A 773 37.85 -1.54 -8.03
N TYR A 774 37.05 -0.48 -7.92
CA TYR A 774 37.15 0.73 -8.75
C TYR A 774 37.17 2.01 -7.92
N VAL A 775 38.01 2.97 -8.33
CA VAL A 775 37.89 4.37 -7.90
C VAL A 775 37.57 5.20 -9.15
N ILE A 776 36.47 5.92 -9.14
CA ILE A 776 36.04 6.78 -10.25
C ILE A 776 36.13 8.22 -9.77
N CYS A 777 36.91 9.05 -10.44
CA CYS A 777 37.16 10.44 -10.03
C CYS A 777 37.55 11.28 -11.24
N ASP A 778 37.69 12.59 -11.08
CA ASP A 778 38.14 13.46 -12.17
C ASP A 778 39.62 13.91 -12.05
N GLY A 779 40.30 13.47 -11.00
CA GLY A 779 41.65 13.90 -10.60
C GLY A 779 42.22 13.03 -9.49
N VAL A 780 43.55 12.91 -9.42
CA VAL A 780 44.23 12.20 -8.33
C VAL A 780 45.40 13.01 -7.80
N ASN A 781 45.42 13.22 -6.48
CA ASN A 781 46.50 13.86 -5.74
C ASN A 781 46.99 12.94 -4.61
N ALA A 782 48.18 12.37 -4.77
CA ALA A 782 48.85 11.53 -3.79
C ALA A 782 50.33 11.95 -3.68
N GLN A 783 50.59 12.94 -2.82
CA GLN A 783 51.90 13.59 -2.70
C GLN A 783 52.74 13.09 -1.53
N TYR A 784 52.12 12.51 -0.50
CA TYR A 784 52.83 12.04 0.69
C TYR A 784 53.47 10.68 0.45
N ALA A 785 54.71 10.50 0.90
CA ALA A 785 55.52 9.33 0.55
C ALA A 785 54.85 8.00 0.95
N GLY A 786 54.61 7.15 -0.04
CA GLY A 786 54.00 5.82 0.15
C GLY A 786 52.55 5.79 0.64
N SER A 787 51.83 6.91 0.61
CA SER A 787 50.43 7.02 1.06
C SER A 787 49.41 6.38 0.11
N PHE A 788 49.75 6.19 -1.17
CA PHE A 788 48.89 5.57 -2.16
C PHE A 788 49.65 4.49 -2.94
N GLN A 789 49.56 3.26 -2.42
CA GLN A 789 50.32 2.09 -2.91
C GLN A 789 49.38 0.88 -3.11
N PRO A 790 48.38 0.99 -3.99
CA PRO A 790 47.40 -0.06 -4.21
C PRO A 790 48.07 -1.35 -4.73
N THR A 791 47.58 -2.51 -4.28
CA THR A 791 48.08 -3.82 -4.72
C THR A 791 47.30 -4.36 -5.93
N GLY A 792 46.12 -3.81 -6.22
CA GLY A 792 45.31 -4.10 -7.40
C GLY A 792 44.21 -3.06 -7.64
N GLY A 793 43.20 -3.40 -8.46
CA GLY A 793 42.07 -2.52 -8.78
C GLY A 793 42.30 -1.56 -9.96
N THR A 794 41.35 -0.65 -10.18
CA THR A 794 41.37 0.30 -11.32
C THR A 794 40.95 1.70 -10.88
N VAL A 795 41.70 2.71 -11.31
CA VAL A 795 41.32 4.12 -11.21
C VAL A 795 40.78 4.58 -12.56
N ILE A 796 39.57 5.13 -12.58
CA ILE A 796 38.88 5.62 -13.77
C ILE A 796 38.76 7.14 -13.67
N MET A 797 39.28 7.85 -14.66
CA MET A 797 39.13 9.28 -14.84
C MET A 797 37.85 9.54 -15.64
N ASP A 798 36.84 10.15 -15.02
CA ASP A 798 35.51 10.43 -15.58
C ASP A 798 35.07 11.83 -15.13
N ASP A 799 34.72 12.71 -16.07
CA ASP A 799 34.24 14.08 -15.82
C ASP A 799 32.74 14.20 -16.10
N ASN A 800 32.01 14.80 -15.15
CA ASN A 800 30.60 15.13 -15.36
C ASN A 800 30.31 16.65 -15.35
N TYR A 801 31.20 17.55 -14.92
CA TYR A 801 30.98 19.02 -14.97
C TYR A 801 32.30 19.84 -14.97
N GLY A 802 32.38 20.87 -15.83
CA GLY A 802 33.61 21.52 -16.27
C GLY A 802 34.20 22.69 -15.46
N ASN A 803 35.34 23.17 -15.96
CA ASN A 803 36.10 24.40 -15.63
C ASN A 803 37.08 24.41 -14.43
N GLY A 804 37.88 23.35 -14.25
CA GLY A 804 39.11 23.45 -13.46
C GLY A 804 40.18 22.50 -13.98
N ASN A 805 41.41 22.99 -14.20
CA ASN A 805 42.57 22.16 -14.52
C ASN A 805 42.76 21.10 -13.44
N VAL A 806 42.41 19.87 -13.75
CA VAL A 806 42.59 18.74 -12.84
C VAL A 806 43.40 17.67 -13.52
N GLY A 807 44.46 17.29 -12.83
CA GLY A 807 45.49 16.42 -13.34
C GLY A 807 45.85 15.34 -12.34
N ILE A 808 46.83 14.53 -12.72
CA ILE A 808 47.36 13.44 -11.90
C ILE A 808 48.69 13.89 -11.30
N SER A 809 48.74 13.97 -9.96
CA SER A 809 49.96 14.20 -9.17
C SER A 809 50.13 13.03 -8.22
N VAL A 810 50.93 12.03 -8.61
CA VAL A 810 51.16 10.79 -7.85
C VAL A 810 52.67 10.58 -7.73
N ILE A 811 53.25 11.10 -6.64
CA ILE A 811 54.71 11.24 -6.49
C ILE A 811 55.23 10.56 -5.23
N ASN A 812 56.53 10.71 -4.95
CA ASN A 812 57.18 10.25 -3.71
C ASN A 812 57.01 8.75 -3.43
N GLY A 813 57.04 7.91 -4.48
CA GLY A 813 56.91 6.46 -4.36
C GLY A 813 55.47 5.95 -4.30
N ASN A 814 54.48 6.79 -4.61
CA ASN A 814 53.11 6.37 -4.89
C ASN A 814 52.95 5.90 -6.34
N TRP A 815 51.89 5.16 -6.64
CA TRP A 815 51.57 4.71 -8.01
C TRP A 815 50.07 4.49 -8.19
N LEU A 816 49.61 4.47 -9.44
CA LEU A 816 48.28 3.98 -9.80
C LEU A 816 48.34 2.48 -10.11
N PRO A 817 47.23 1.72 -9.89
CA PRO A 817 47.14 0.31 -10.27
C PRO A 817 46.90 0.24 -11.79
N ASN A 818 45.68 -0.04 -12.25
CA ASN A 818 45.28 0.26 -13.63
C ASN A 818 44.70 1.69 -13.74
N LEU A 819 44.90 2.35 -14.87
CA LEU A 819 44.35 3.67 -15.18
C LEU A 819 43.44 3.58 -16.42
N VAL A 820 42.21 4.05 -16.29
CA VAL A 820 41.30 4.25 -17.43
C VAL A 820 40.99 5.73 -17.54
N VAL A 821 41.06 6.29 -18.75
CA VAL A 821 40.61 7.64 -19.04
C VAL A 821 39.38 7.55 -19.94
N ASP A 822 38.23 7.96 -19.40
CA ASP A 822 36.94 7.97 -20.10
C ASP A 822 36.27 9.35 -19.96
N SER A 823 37.06 10.38 -20.23
CA SER A 823 36.71 11.76 -19.95
C SER A 823 36.36 12.53 -21.23
N SER A 824 35.45 13.49 -21.17
CA SER A 824 35.17 14.46 -22.23
C SER A 824 36.14 15.65 -22.23
N ILE A 825 36.93 15.82 -21.15
CA ILE A 825 38.02 16.79 -21.05
C ILE A 825 39.40 16.10 -21.01
N GLY A 826 40.46 16.90 -21.11
CA GLY A 826 41.83 16.45 -20.97
C GLY A 826 42.25 16.18 -19.54
N ILE A 827 43.14 15.20 -19.37
CA ILE A 827 43.83 14.88 -18.13
C ILE A 827 45.30 15.26 -18.28
N TRP A 828 45.77 16.20 -17.45
CA TRP A 828 47.17 16.64 -17.43
C TRP A 828 47.98 15.86 -16.40
N LEU A 829 49.20 15.46 -16.75
CA LEU A 829 50.18 15.06 -15.75
C LEU A 829 50.75 16.31 -15.08
N ILE A 830 50.73 16.34 -13.75
CA ILE A 830 51.33 17.43 -12.96
C ILE A 830 52.75 17.07 -12.55
N ASP A 831 53.02 15.78 -12.35
CA ASP A 831 54.31 15.22 -12.01
C ASP A 831 54.50 13.89 -12.75
N ASP A 832 55.71 13.31 -12.66
CA ASP A 832 55.98 11.96 -13.15
C ASP A 832 54.96 10.95 -12.59
N LEU A 833 54.46 10.05 -13.44
CA LEU A 833 53.42 9.10 -13.09
C LEU A 833 53.91 7.66 -13.28
N GLU A 834 53.80 6.83 -12.24
CA GLU A 834 53.93 5.37 -12.36
C GLU A 834 52.56 4.68 -12.30
N VAL A 835 52.27 3.88 -13.32
CA VAL A 835 51.10 2.97 -13.40
C VAL A 835 51.61 1.53 -13.40
N LYS A 836 51.20 0.74 -12.39
CA LYS A 836 51.65 -0.66 -12.22
C LYS A 836 50.89 -1.66 -13.10
N GLY A 837 49.75 -1.26 -13.64
CA GLY A 837 48.92 -2.05 -14.55
C GLY A 837 48.80 -1.43 -15.94
N ASN A 838 47.64 -1.61 -16.56
CA ASN A 838 47.32 -1.08 -17.88
C ASN A 838 46.89 0.40 -17.83
N ILE A 839 47.09 1.09 -18.95
CA ILE A 839 46.54 2.42 -19.23
C ILE A 839 45.61 2.29 -20.44
N ASP A 840 44.31 2.57 -20.26
CA ASP A 840 43.34 2.59 -21.35
C ASP A 840 42.76 4.01 -21.52
N VAL A 841 43.07 4.67 -22.63
CA VAL A 841 42.48 5.96 -23.01
C VAL A 841 41.28 5.70 -23.92
N ASN A 842 40.11 5.55 -23.32
CA ASN A 842 38.89 5.24 -24.03
C ASN A 842 38.33 6.47 -24.75
N ARG A 843 38.30 7.61 -24.05
CA ARG A 843 37.76 8.89 -24.52
C ARG A 843 38.47 10.05 -23.80
N GLY A 844 38.67 11.17 -24.51
CA GLY A 844 39.37 12.34 -23.99
C GLY A 844 40.85 12.29 -24.32
N TRP A 845 41.69 12.99 -23.55
CA TRP A 845 43.13 12.96 -23.79
C TRP A 845 43.98 12.90 -22.53
N ILE A 846 45.15 12.27 -22.63
CA ILE A 846 46.24 12.42 -21.66
C ILE A 846 47.26 13.38 -22.25
N GLU A 847 47.64 14.41 -21.49
CA GLU A 847 48.68 15.38 -21.83
C GLU A 847 49.81 15.30 -20.80
N THR A 848 51.02 14.94 -21.25
CA THR A 848 52.13 14.55 -20.37
C THR A 848 52.98 15.70 -19.86
N ASN A 849 52.84 16.92 -20.39
CA ASN A 849 53.60 18.12 -20.01
C ASN A 849 55.13 17.94 -20.01
N GLY A 850 55.67 17.06 -20.86
CA GLY A 850 57.12 16.78 -20.90
C GLY A 850 57.62 15.90 -19.75
N LEU A 851 56.74 15.27 -18.97
CA LEU A 851 57.06 14.45 -17.80
C LEU A 851 57.29 12.97 -18.15
N ILE A 852 57.65 12.16 -17.15
CA ILE A 852 57.83 10.72 -17.30
C ILE A 852 56.52 9.97 -17.00
N LEU A 853 56.04 9.19 -17.97
CA LEU A 853 54.94 8.24 -17.79
C LEU A 853 55.48 6.80 -17.79
N THR A 854 55.52 6.16 -16.62
CA THR A 854 55.91 4.76 -16.49
C THR A 854 54.69 3.84 -16.54
N CYS A 855 54.67 2.86 -17.45
CA CYS A 855 53.60 1.87 -17.58
C CYS A 855 54.13 0.44 -17.42
N ARG A 856 53.55 -0.37 -16.53
CA ARG A 856 53.97 -1.78 -16.35
C ARG A 856 53.06 -2.80 -17.02
N GLY A 857 51.92 -2.38 -17.56
CA GLY A 857 51.05 -3.18 -18.41
C GLY A 857 51.08 -2.73 -19.88
N ASP A 858 49.92 -2.76 -20.51
CA ASP A 858 49.67 -2.26 -21.86
C ASP A 858 49.08 -0.84 -21.84
N LEU A 859 49.41 -0.03 -22.86
CA LEU A 859 48.81 1.28 -23.12
C LEU A 859 47.96 1.18 -24.39
N ASN A 860 46.64 1.32 -24.26
CA ASN A 860 45.72 1.33 -25.39
C ASN A 860 45.05 2.71 -25.53
N VAL A 861 45.02 3.24 -26.74
CA VAL A 861 44.26 4.45 -27.10
C VAL A 861 43.11 4.01 -28.00
N ARG A 862 41.87 4.25 -27.57
CA ARG A 862 40.66 3.78 -28.26
C ARG A 862 39.90 4.91 -28.95
N ASN A 863 38.73 4.58 -29.49
CA ASN A 863 37.88 5.49 -30.25
C ASN A 863 37.48 6.73 -29.44
N GLY A 864 37.99 7.90 -29.84
CA GLY A 864 37.78 9.18 -29.14
C GLY A 864 38.85 9.49 -28.07
N GLY A 865 39.86 8.62 -27.92
CA GLY A 865 41.02 8.83 -27.06
C GLY A 865 42.20 9.46 -27.82
N LEU A 866 42.93 10.35 -27.15
CA LEU A 866 44.17 10.97 -27.64
C LEU A 866 45.28 10.83 -26.59
N LEU A 867 46.43 10.30 -26.99
CA LEU A 867 47.65 10.38 -26.20
C LEU A 867 48.54 11.49 -26.76
N LYS A 868 48.70 12.57 -26.01
CA LYS A 868 49.47 13.75 -26.42
C LYS A 868 50.75 13.85 -25.61
N LEU A 869 51.89 13.86 -26.31
CA LEU A 869 53.22 13.88 -25.74
C LEU A 869 53.95 15.16 -26.16
N GLU A 870 54.28 16.01 -25.18
CA GLU A 870 55.00 17.26 -25.41
C GLU A 870 56.53 17.09 -25.38
N PRO A 871 57.30 18.06 -25.91
CA PRO A 871 58.76 17.98 -25.97
C PRO A 871 59.41 17.64 -24.61
N GLY A 872 60.29 16.64 -24.61
CA GLY A 872 60.98 16.13 -23.42
C GLY A 872 60.28 14.96 -22.71
N THR A 873 59.06 14.60 -23.12
CA THR A 873 58.32 13.46 -22.54
C THR A 873 59.09 12.15 -22.66
N THR A 874 59.03 11.32 -21.61
CA THR A 874 59.48 9.93 -21.66
C THR A 874 58.34 8.99 -21.28
N ILE A 875 57.90 8.12 -22.20
CA ILE A 875 57.09 6.95 -21.84
C ILE A 875 58.01 5.75 -21.62
N ASP A 876 58.06 5.27 -20.39
CA ASP A 876 58.93 4.16 -19.97
C ASP A 876 58.11 2.94 -19.58
N PHE A 877 58.06 1.94 -20.45
CA PHE A 877 57.42 0.68 -20.15
C PHE A 877 58.35 -0.22 -19.33
N LYS A 878 57.79 -0.85 -18.29
CA LYS A 878 58.53 -1.75 -17.38
C LYS A 878 57.84 -3.10 -17.17
N GLY A 879 56.87 -3.43 -18.01
CA GLY A 879 56.11 -4.68 -17.99
C GLY A 879 56.87 -5.86 -18.60
N SER A 880 56.49 -7.08 -18.24
CA SER A 880 57.11 -8.31 -18.76
C SER A 880 56.09 -9.45 -19.00
N PRO A 881 56.15 -10.18 -20.14
CA PRO A 881 56.91 -9.90 -21.36
C PRO A 881 56.06 -9.21 -22.44
N HIS A 882 56.64 -8.22 -23.12
CA HIS A 882 56.07 -7.45 -24.25
C HIS A 882 54.86 -6.56 -23.95
N SER A 883 55.09 -5.48 -23.20
CA SER A 883 54.14 -4.36 -23.14
C SER A 883 53.76 -3.88 -24.54
N LYS A 884 52.51 -3.45 -24.70
CA LYS A 884 52.00 -2.93 -25.97
C LYS A 884 51.61 -1.46 -25.88
N LEU A 885 51.94 -0.70 -26.91
CA LEU A 885 51.32 0.58 -27.25
C LEU A 885 50.43 0.38 -28.47
N ARG A 886 49.10 0.44 -28.29
CA ARG A 886 48.13 0.24 -29.36
C ARG A 886 47.24 1.44 -29.57
N ILE A 887 47.18 1.91 -30.81
CA ILE A 887 46.23 2.93 -31.25
C ILE A 887 45.14 2.22 -32.05
N HIS A 888 43.95 2.09 -31.46
CA HIS A 888 42.81 1.45 -32.09
C HIS A 888 42.06 2.40 -33.03
N SER A 889 41.11 1.86 -33.80
CA SER A 889 40.21 2.64 -34.65
C SER A 889 39.59 3.83 -33.92
N GLY A 890 39.74 5.03 -34.47
CA GLY A 890 39.27 6.30 -33.91
C GLY A 890 40.14 6.86 -32.77
N GLY A 891 41.23 6.20 -32.39
CA GLY A 891 42.23 6.71 -31.44
C GLY A 891 43.37 7.47 -32.13
N ARG A 892 44.05 8.36 -31.40
CA ARG A 892 45.18 9.16 -31.93
C ARG A 892 46.38 9.20 -30.99
N LEU A 893 47.58 9.07 -31.55
CA LEU A 893 48.85 9.38 -30.89
C LEU A 893 49.44 10.66 -31.48
N GLU A 894 49.77 11.64 -30.63
CA GLU A 894 50.53 12.84 -30.99
C GLU A 894 51.84 12.88 -30.22
N SER A 895 52.95 12.58 -30.89
CA SER A 895 54.29 12.56 -30.33
C SER A 895 55.16 13.62 -31.00
N LEU A 896 55.00 14.88 -30.57
CA LEU A 896 55.57 16.04 -31.25
C LEU A 896 56.69 16.69 -30.40
N GLY A 897 57.92 16.23 -30.62
CA GLY A 897 59.11 16.71 -29.91
C GLY A 897 59.81 17.89 -30.61
N THR A 898 61.00 18.24 -30.13
CA THR A 898 61.92 19.17 -30.81
C THR A 898 63.35 18.63 -30.78
N ASP A 899 64.24 19.19 -31.60
CA ASP A 899 65.67 18.81 -31.62
C ASP A 899 66.34 18.93 -30.24
N ALA A 900 66.00 19.98 -29.47
CA ALA A 900 66.53 20.20 -28.13
C ALA A 900 65.89 19.31 -27.05
N GLN A 901 64.67 18.83 -27.29
CA GLN A 901 63.85 18.09 -26.33
C GLN A 901 63.07 16.99 -27.06
N ARG A 902 63.79 15.94 -27.45
CA ARG A 902 63.21 14.76 -28.10
C ARG A 902 62.31 13.99 -27.15
N ILE A 903 61.28 13.34 -27.69
CA ILE A 903 60.41 12.43 -26.94
C ILE A 903 61.04 11.04 -26.96
N THR A 904 60.97 10.29 -25.85
CA THR A 904 61.40 8.89 -25.83
C THR A 904 60.21 7.98 -25.50
N ILE A 905 59.95 6.98 -26.34
CA ILE A 905 59.06 5.87 -26.01
C ILE A 905 59.91 4.61 -26.03
N ALA A 906 59.96 3.92 -24.90
CA ALA A 906 60.83 2.76 -24.73
C ALA A 906 60.24 1.78 -23.72
N ASN A 907 60.62 0.51 -23.85
CA ASN A 907 60.52 -0.43 -22.75
C ASN A 907 61.93 -0.63 -22.15
N SER A 908 62.14 -0.25 -20.89
CA SER A 908 63.46 -0.36 -20.24
C SER A 908 63.77 -1.76 -19.70
N VAL A 909 62.83 -2.70 -19.79
CA VAL A 909 62.93 -4.06 -19.23
C VAL A 909 62.95 -5.15 -20.32
N ASP A 910 62.17 -5.00 -21.38
CA ASP A 910 61.99 -6.00 -22.45
C ASP A 910 61.66 -5.32 -23.80
N TRP A 911 61.34 -6.09 -24.83
CA TRP A 911 60.80 -5.58 -26.11
C TRP A 911 59.35 -5.13 -25.97
N MET A 912 58.86 -4.31 -26.89
CA MET A 912 57.47 -3.84 -26.92
C MET A 912 56.85 -3.77 -28.31
N GLU A 913 55.54 -3.96 -28.36
CA GLU A 913 54.75 -3.84 -29.58
C GLU A 913 54.28 -2.40 -29.75
N TYR A 914 54.56 -1.81 -30.91
CA TYR A 914 54.02 -0.53 -31.35
C TYR A 914 53.06 -0.79 -32.50
N SER A 915 51.76 -0.56 -32.31
CA SER A 915 50.76 -0.85 -33.35
C SER A 915 49.75 0.28 -33.51
N VAL A 916 49.71 0.89 -34.69
CA VAL A 916 48.61 1.73 -35.15
C VAL A 916 47.71 0.86 -36.01
N LEU A 917 46.57 0.47 -35.45
CA LEU A 917 45.62 -0.47 -36.06
C LEU A 917 44.75 0.24 -37.10
N ASP A 918 44.01 -0.54 -37.90
CA ASP A 918 43.03 -0.04 -38.87
C ASP A 918 42.09 1.04 -38.26
N GLY A 919 42.03 2.19 -38.93
CA GLY A 919 41.29 3.39 -38.51
C GLY A 919 41.90 4.18 -37.34
N GLY A 920 43.04 3.76 -36.78
CA GLY A 920 43.81 4.53 -35.81
C GLY A 920 44.72 5.55 -36.49
N SER A 921 45.15 6.60 -35.76
CA SER A 921 45.98 7.67 -36.33
C SER A 921 47.22 8.03 -35.51
N VAL A 922 48.29 8.48 -36.17
CA VAL A 922 49.55 8.88 -35.54
C VAL A 922 50.15 10.13 -36.19
N ALA A 923 50.63 11.06 -35.37
CA ALA A 923 51.50 12.17 -35.73
C ALA A 923 52.77 12.09 -34.88
N ALA A 924 53.94 11.99 -35.49
CA ALA A 924 55.19 11.82 -34.75
C ALA A 924 56.34 12.62 -35.37
N GLU A 925 57.02 13.41 -34.55
CA GLU A 925 58.19 14.18 -34.95
C GLU A 925 59.18 14.27 -33.78
N TYR A 926 60.49 14.21 -34.05
CA TYR A 926 61.54 14.23 -33.01
C TYR A 926 61.31 13.22 -31.86
N THR A 927 60.88 12.01 -32.22
CA THR A 927 60.60 10.93 -31.26
C THR A 927 61.57 9.76 -31.43
N ASP A 928 62.09 9.27 -30.31
CA ASP A 928 62.93 8.07 -30.22
C ASP A 928 62.05 6.88 -29.83
N PHE A 929 61.74 6.02 -30.79
CA PHE A 929 61.07 4.75 -30.57
C PHE A 929 62.11 3.66 -30.32
N ARG A 930 62.11 3.07 -29.12
CA ARG A 930 63.13 2.10 -28.70
C ARG A 930 62.54 0.73 -28.35
N HIS A 931 63.32 -0.33 -28.56
CA HIS A 931 63.03 -1.69 -28.08
C HIS A 931 61.77 -2.32 -28.70
N ALA A 932 61.59 -2.21 -30.02
CA ALA A 932 60.44 -2.79 -30.71
C ALA A 932 60.54 -4.33 -30.86
N THR A 933 59.39 -5.02 -30.89
CA THR A 933 59.26 -6.44 -31.25
C THR A 933 59.56 -6.66 -32.75
N MET A 934 59.28 -7.86 -33.30
CA MET A 934 59.63 -8.19 -34.70
C MET A 934 59.02 -7.24 -35.74
N ASP A 935 57.87 -6.66 -35.47
CA ASP A 935 57.16 -5.81 -36.44
C ASP A 935 57.64 -4.35 -36.44
N GLY A 936 58.54 -3.96 -35.52
CA GLY A 936 58.99 -2.57 -35.41
C GLY A 936 57.86 -1.66 -34.92
N PHE A 937 57.89 -0.40 -35.35
CA PHE A 937 56.73 0.49 -35.30
C PHE A 937 55.77 0.15 -36.44
N TYR A 938 54.63 -0.47 -36.13
CA TYR A 938 53.73 -1.01 -37.15
C TYR A 938 52.51 -0.12 -37.41
N VAL A 939 52.45 0.46 -38.60
CA VAL A 939 51.28 1.12 -39.19
C VAL A 939 50.55 0.10 -40.08
N HIS A 940 49.37 -0.35 -39.64
CA HIS A 940 48.55 -1.32 -40.35
C HIS A 940 47.91 -0.74 -41.62
N ASP A 941 47.40 -1.63 -42.49
CA ASP A 941 46.44 -1.25 -43.53
C ASP A 941 45.22 -0.54 -42.91
N GLY A 942 44.76 0.54 -43.56
CA GLY A 942 43.71 1.43 -43.07
C GLY A 942 44.08 2.37 -41.90
N ALA A 943 45.31 2.30 -41.37
CA ALA A 943 45.81 3.28 -40.39
C ALA A 943 46.25 4.59 -41.05
N ILE A 944 46.17 5.70 -40.31
CA ILE A 944 46.44 7.05 -40.82
C ILE A 944 47.70 7.63 -40.18
N VAL A 945 48.64 8.08 -41.00
CA VAL A 945 49.81 8.86 -40.60
C VAL A 945 49.55 10.32 -40.99
N ASP A 946 49.81 11.24 -40.06
CA ASP A 946 49.74 12.68 -40.32
C ASP A 946 50.85 13.11 -41.28
N GLU A 947 50.50 13.68 -42.43
CA GLU A 947 51.44 13.98 -43.52
C GLU A 947 52.40 15.13 -43.20
N GLU A 948 52.02 16.04 -42.29
CA GLU A 948 52.92 17.12 -41.84
C GLU A 948 53.90 16.65 -40.75
N HIS A 949 53.59 15.52 -40.10
CA HIS A 949 54.36 14.94 -39.00
C HIS A 949 54.53 13.42 -39.21
N SER A 950 54.93 13.02 -40.42
CA SER A 950 55.07 11.63 -40.86
C SER A 950 56.41 11.03 -40.43
N PHE A 951 56.70 11.05 -39.13
CA PHE A 951 57.94 10.54 -38.52
C PHE A 951 59.19 11.38 -38.86
N HIS A 952 59.03 12.68 -39.14
CA HIS A 952 60.17 13.57 -39.36
C HIS A 952 61.10 13.59 -38.14
N ASN A 953 62.42 13.56 -38.38
CA ASN A 953 63.45 13.63 -37.35
C ASN A 953 63.35 12.54 -36.24
N CYS A 954 62.57 11.49 -36.45
CA CYS A 954 62.39 10.39 -35.48
C CYS A 954 63.54 9.38 -35.56
N ALA A 955 63.86 8.76 -34.43
CA ALA A 955 64.82 7.66 -34.36
C ALA A 955 64.11 6.35 -34.03
N PHE A 956 64.42 5.31 -34.81
CA PHE A 956 63.94 3.95 -34.56
C PHE A 956 65.14 3.10 -34.13
N GLU A 957 65.17 2.72 -32.85
CA GLU A 957 66.35 2.13 -32.23
C GLU A 957 66.02 0.79 -31.56
N TYR A 958 66.94 -0.18 -31.70
CA TYR A 958 66.86 -1.48 -31.01
C TYR A 958 65.57 -2.27 -31.36
N SER A 959 65.65 -3.16 -32.35
CA SER A 959 64.62 -4.20 -32.58
C SER A 959 65.04 -5.56 -32.03
N MET A 960 64.07 -6.46 -31.86
CA MET A 960 64.28 -7.82 -31.33
C MET A 960 65.29 -8.67 -32.14
N GLY A 961 65.62 -8.24 -33.36
CA GLY A 961 66.77 -8.76 -34.11
C GLY A 961 66.69 -10.22 -34.56
N LEU A 962 65.49 -10.80 -34.52
CA LEU A 962 65.19 -12.09 -35.15
C LEU A 962 65.12 -11.95 -36.67
N GLU A 963 65.37 -13.04 -37.39
CA GLU A 963 65.25 -13.09 -38.85
C GLU A 963 63.85 -12.62 -39.28
N GLY A 964 63.80 -11.66 -40.20
CA GLY A 964 62.55 -11.05 -40.64
C GLY A 964 61.94 -10.10 -39.61
N SER A 965 62.73 -9.45 -38.75
CA SER A 965 62.31 -8.27 -37.98
C SER A 965 62.45 -6.97 -38.79
N CYS A 966 61.81 -5.88 -38.37
CA CYS A 966 62.03 -4.52 -38.90
C CYS A 966 62.01 -3.45 -37.79
N LEU A 967 62.47 -2.23 -38.09
CA LEU A 967 62.39 -1.08 -37.19
C LEU A 967 61.09 -0.27 -37.40
N LEU A 968 60.64 -0.16 -38.64
CA LEU A 968 59.40 0.51 -39.05
C LEU A 968 58.66 -0.36 -40.07
N ARG A 969 57.36 -0.50 -39.93
CA ARG A 969 56.50 -1.25 -40.87
C ARG A 969 55.31 -0.41 -41.26
N ILE A 970 55.17 -0.09 -42.54
CA ILE A 970 54.12 0.80 -43.06
C ILE A 970 53.34 0.08 -44.15
N GLU A 971 52.12 -0.35 -43.83
CA GLU A 971 51.27 -1.12 -44.75
C GLU A 971 50.06 -0.33 -45.26
N ASN A 972 49.88 0.93 -44.83
CA ASN A 972 48.79 1.79 -45.32
C ASN A 972 49.01 2.29 -46.76
N ASP A 973 47.99 2.96 -47.31
CA ASP A 973 47.90 3.37 -48.72
C ASP A 973 48.31 4.83 -48.98
N GLN A 974 48.75 5.58 -47.96
CA GLN A 974 49.19 6.96 -48.08
C GLN A 974 50.53 7.10 -48.82
N ILE A 975 50.76 8.31 -49.35
CA ILE A 975 52.04 8.75 -49.89
C ILE A 975 52.71 9.61 -48.84
N LEU A 976 53.79 9.12 -48.26
CA LEU A 976 54.44 9.73 -47.10
C LEU A 976 55.85 10.18 -47.46
N THR A 977 56.22 11.38 -47.01
CA THR A 977 57.61 11.83 -47.03
C THR A 977 58.13 11.81 -45.60
N VAL A 978 59.19 11.06 -45.34
CA VAL A 978 59.86 10.98 -44.04
C VAL A 978 61.23 11.63 -44.17
N LYS A 979 61.54 12.60 -43.31
CA LYS A 979 62.76 13.41 -43.40
C LYS A 979 63.62 13.17 -42.17
N ASN A 980 64.93 13.02 -42.35
CA ASN A 980 65.90 12.88 -41.25
C ASN A 980 65.57 11.73 -40.27
N ALA A 981 64.93 10.65 -40.74
CA ALA A 981 64.69 9.49 -39.89
C ALA A 981 66.00 8.74 -39.62
N GLU A 982 66.22 8.34 -38.38
CA GLU A 982 67.43 7.64 -37.95
C GLU A 982 67.14 6.16 -37.66
N PHE A 983 67.88 5.25 -38.28
CA PHE A 983 67.71 3.81 -38.15
C PHE A 983 68.95 3.17 -37.48
N ASN A 984 68.88 2.95 -36.17
CA ASN A 984 70.02 2.57 -35.34
C ASN A 984 69.93 1.14 -34.75
N ARG A 985 70.89 0.30 -35.16
CA ARG A 985 71.33 -1.02 -34.61
C ARG A 985 70.28 -2.16 -34.63
N TRP A 986 70.53 -3.19 -35.45
CA TRP A 986 70.88 -4.61 -35.15
C TRP A 986 71.15 -5.34 -36.50
N PRO A 987 72.16 -6.24 -36.63
CA PRO A 987 72.67 -6.71 -37.93
C PRO A 987 71.74 -7.63 -38.76
N ASN A 988 70.59 -8.04 -38.22
CA ASN A 988 69.70 -9.04 -38.82
C ASN A 988 68.25 -8.55 -39.02
N ALA A 989 67.97 -7.29 -38.74
CA ALA A 989 66.65 -6.69 -38.91
C ALA A 989 66.64 -5.82 -40.18
N ASN A 990 65.48 -5.77 -40.84
CA ASN A 990 65.27 -4.78 -41.88
C ASN A 990 65.11 -3.40 -41.26
N ASN A 991 65.36 -2.31 -41.99
CA ASN A 991 65.01 -0.98 -41.52
C ASN A 991 63.50 -0.78 -41.60
N VAL A 992 62.97 -0.71 -42.82
CA VAL A 992 61.58 -0.45 -43.14
C VAL A 992 61.02 -1.66 -43.87
N ARG A 993 59.76 -1.97 -43.60
CA ARG A 993 59.00 -2.98 -44.32
C ARG A 993 57.73 -2.37 -44.89
N LYS A 994 57.47 -2.69 -46.15
CA LYS A 994 56.20 -2.46 -46.82
C LYS A 994 55.90 -3.67 -47.67
N SER A 995 54.99 -4.51 -47.21
CA SER A 995 54.63 -5.78 -47.83
C SER A 995 53.44 -5.63 -48.79
N GLU A 996 52.56 -4.66 -48.53
CA GLU A 996 51.37 -4.40 -49.33
C GLU A 996 51.69 -3.57 -50.59
N ASN A 997 51.07 -3.89 -51.72
CA ASN A 997 51.28 -3.20 -53.00
C ASN A 997 50.44 -1.90 -53.13
N GLN A 998 50.53 -1.02 -52.14
CA GLN A 998 49.77 0.22 -52.05
C GLN A 998 50.55 1.29 -51.27
N GLY A 999 50.25 2.57 -51.50
CA GLY A 999 50.96 3.67 -50.86
C GLY A 999 52.43 3.76 -51.24
N ILE A 1000 53.11 4.81 -50.80
CA ILE A 1000 54.51 5.10 -51.10
C ILE A 1000 55.17 5.76 -49.89
N VAL A 1001 56.44 5.45 -49.63
CA VAL A 1001 57.20 6.10 -48.57
C VAL A 1001 58.54 6.59 -49.12
N HIS A 1002 58.75 7.91 -49.10
CA HIS A 1002 60.01 8.56 -49.46
C HIS A 1002 60.82 8.87 -48.21
N PHE A 1003 62.03 8.35 -48.10
CA PHE A 1003 63.00 8.70 -47.06
C PHE A 1003 64.04 9.69 -47.59
N ILE A 1004 64.02 10.90 -47.05
CA ILE A 1004 64.97 11.99 -47.38
C ILE A 1004 65.93 12.17 -46.21
N ASP A 1005 67.23 12.20 -46.49
CA ASP A 1005 68.31 12.40 -45.51
C ASP A 1005 68.25 11.44 -44.32
N ALA A 1006 67.83 10.19 -44.56
CA ALA A 1006 67.80 9.17 -43.51
C ALA A 1006 69.23 8.81 -43.08
N THR A 1007 69.43 8.58 -41.78
CA THR A 1007 70.75 8.30 -41.18
C THR A 1007 70.72 7.03 -40.33
N GLY A 1008 71.86 6.66 -39.73
CA GLY A 1008 72.01 5.49 -38.86
C GLY A 1008 72.79 4.34 -39.50
N TYR A 1009 73.02 3.24 -38.78
CA TYR A 1009 73.88 2.14 -39.25
C TYR A 1009 73.23 1.21 -40.30
N SER A 1010 71.91 1.24 -40.42
CA SER A 1010 71.14 0.31 -41.26
C SER A 1010 70.12 1.03 -42.15
N HIS A 1011 70.39 2.27 -42.54
CA HIS A 1011 69.53 3.04 -43.47
C HIS A 1011 69.79 2.66 -44.94
N GLY A 1012 68.80 2.88 -45.80
CA GLY A 1012 68.90 2.66 -47.24
C GLY A 1012 68.36 1.31 -47.72
N GLU A 1013 68.19 1.20 -49.05
CA GLU A 1013 67.54 0.10 -49.78
C GLU A 1013 68.10 -1.30 -49.43
N GLN A 1014 69.41 -1.41 -49.22
CA GLN A 1014 70.07 -2.70 -48.94
C GLN A 1014 69.58 -3.40 -47.66
N TYR A 1015 68.87 -2.68 -46.79
CA TYR A 1015 68.35 -3.19 -45.53
C TYR A 1015 66.83 -3.23 -45.47
N GLU A 1016 66.12 -2.93 -46.55
CA GLU A 1016 64.66 -2.89 -46.52
C GLU A 1016 64.02 -4.22 -46.91
N LYS A 1017 62.71 -4.31 -46.65
CA LYS A 1017 61.87 -5.39 -47.17
C LYS A 1017 60.68 -4.80 -47.93
N ASP A 1018 60.86 -4.72 -49.23
CA ASP A 1018 59.91 -4.11 -50.16
C ASP A 1018 59.78 -4.96 -51.44
N PRO A 1019 58.90 -5.99 -51.46
CA PRO A 1019 58.72 -6.84 -52.63
C PRO A 1019 58.01 -6.16 -53.81
N HIS A 1020 57.60 -4.91 -53.68
CA HIS A 1020 56.77 -4.18 -54.65
C HIS A 1020 57.32 -2.80 -55.04
N ASP A 1021 58.56 -2.48 -54.64
CA ASP A 1021 59.27 -1.24 -54.98
C ASP A 1021 58.44 0.02 -54.65
N ARG A 1022 57.95 0.10 -53.40
CA ARG A 1022 57.12 1.18 -52.83
C ARG A 1022 57.86 2.08 -51.85
N ILE A 1023 59.10 1.78 -51.49
CA ILE A 1023 59.96 2.55 -50.60
C ILE A 1023 61.12 3.15 -51.42
N PHE A 1024 61.38 4.43 -51.22
CA PHE A 1024 62.44 5.15 -51.95
C PHE A 1024 63.38 5.84 -50.96
N TRP A 1025 64.71 5.71 -51.16
CA TRP A 1025 65.73 6.28 -50.28
C TRP A 1025 66.63 7.28 -51.00
N SER A 1026 66.83 8.47 -50.41
CA SER A 1026 67.87 9.41 -50.86
C SER A 1026 69.19 9.19 -50.09
N PRO A 1027 70.38 9.21 -50.73
CA PRO A 1027 70.67 9.49 -52.14
C PRO A 1027 70.93 8.21 -52.94
N CYS A 1028 70.20 7.11 -52.69
CA CYS A 1028 70.37 5.86 -53.44
C CYS A 1028 70.02 6.06 -54.93
N LEU A 1029 69.19 7.07 -55.20
CA LEU A 1029 68.91 7.67 -56.49
C LEU A 1029 69.88 8.86 -56.71
N ASP A 1030 70.33 9.07 -57.95
CA ASP A 1030 71.27 10.15 -58.28
C ASP A 1030 70.68 11.50 -57.80
N PRO A 1031 71.30 12.18 -56.82
CA PRO A 1031 70.73 13.40 -56.24
C PRO A 1031 70.68 14.54 -57.24
N ASP A 1032 71.40 14.43 -58.36
CA ASP A 1032 71.49 15.45 -59.40
C ASP A 1032 70.65 15.11 -60.65
N VAL A 1033 69.89 14.00 -60.65
CA VAL A 1033 69.10 13.56 -61.81
C VAL A 1033 67.66 13.17 -61.40
N PRO A 1034 66.62 13.59 -62.13
CA PRO A 1034 65.27 13.12 -61.90
C PRO A 1034 65.08 11.64 -62.31
N ASP A 1035 64.00 11.02 -61.87
CA ASP A 1035 63.59 9.67 -62.29
C ASP A 1035 62.07 9.61 -62.20
N LEU A 1036 61.41 9.56 -63.34
CA LEU A 1036 59.97 9.59 -63.43
C LEU A 1036 59.43 8.17 -63.45
N VAL A 1037 58.39 7.93 -62.68
CA VAL A 1037 57.74 6.63 -62.67
C VAL A 1037 56.23 6.81 -62.56
N ILE A 1038 55.48 6.10 -63.40
CA ILE A 1038 54.03 6.05 -63.27
C ILE A 1038 53.70 5.04 -62.18
N LEU A 1039 53.06 5.54 -61.13
CA LEU A 1039 52.70 4.78 -59.95
C LEU A 1039 51.35 4.08 -60.14
N LYS A 1040 50.41 4.74 -60.82
CA LYS A 1040 49.04 4.26 -61.05
C LYS A 1040 48.40 4.95 -62.25
N ALA A 1041 47.59 4.22 -63.02
CA ALA A 1041 46.65 4.79 -63.99
C ALA A 1041 45.30 4.06 -63.94
N GLU A 1042 44.19 4.79 -63.86
CA GLU A 1042 42.86 4.21 -63.80
C GLU A 1042 41.77 5.08 -64.43
N TYR A 1043 40.72 4.43 -64.94
CA TYR A 1043 39.51 5.13 -65.39
C TYR A 1043 38.55 5.34 -64.22
N ILE A 1044 37.98 6.54 -64.13
CA ILE A 1044 36.99 6.92 -63.13
C ILE A 1044 35.77 7.52 -63.86
N PRO A 1045 34.63 6.81 -63.88
CA PRO A 1045 34.45 5.41 -63.47
C PRO A 1045 35.08 4.41 -64.46
N GLN A 1046 35.38 3.18 -64.00
CA GLN A 1046 35.89 2.09 -64.86
C GLN A 1046 34.83 1.53 -65.84
N ALA A 1047 33.60 2.04 -65.80
CA ALA A 1047 32.52 1.76 -66.75
C ALA A 1047 31.61 2.98 -66.96
N ALA A 1048 31.27 3.32 -68.21
CA ALA A 1048 30.39 4.45 -68.55
C ALA A 1048 29.61 4.23 -69.86
N THR A 1049 28.60 5.05 -70.13
CA THR A 1049 27.82 4.99 -71.38
C THR A 1049 28.58 5.64 -72.55
N GLU A 1050 28.42 5.11 -73.75
CA GLU A 1050 29.06 5.63 -74.96
C GLU A 1050 28.65 7.08 -75.19
N GLY A 1051 29.62 7.92 -75.52
CA GLY A 1051 29.43 9.36 -75.61
C GLY A 1051 29.41 10.09 -74.26
N GLU A 1052 29.52 9.41 -73.12
CA GLU A 1052 29.84 10.04 -71.83
C GLU A 1052 31.35 10.27 -71.69
N GLU A 1053 31.71 11.36 -71.04
CA GLU A 1053 33.09 11.69 -70.72
C GLU A 1053 33.47 11.04 -69.39
N VAL A 1054 34.55 10.25 -69.38
CA VAL A 1054 35.15 9.67 -68.18
C VAL A 1054 36.55 10.23 -67.96
N LEU A 1055 37.00 10.20 -66.70
CA LEU A 1055 38.34 10.60 -66.35
C LEU A 1055 39.27 9.40 -66.46
N CYS A 1056 40.47 9.58 -66.97
CA CYS A 1056 41.58 8.66 -66.76
C CYS A 1056 42.62 9.41 -65.92
N VAL A 1057 42.75 9.03 -64.66
CA VAL A 1057 43.68 9.65 -63.71
C VAL A 1057 44.97 8.85 -63.72
N VAL A 1058 46.09 9.56 -63.90
CA VAL A 1058 47.43 9.00 -63.87
C VAL A 1058 48.21 9.67 -62.76
N THR A 1059 48.69 8.86 -61.82
CA THR A 1059 49.57 9.27 -60.73
C THR A 1059 50.98 8.84 -61.06
N PHE A 1060 51.92 9.77 -61.01
CA PHE A 1060 53.33 9.54 -61.30
C PHE A 1060 54.19 10.31 -60.31
N SER A 1061 55.42 9.88 -60.08
CA SER A 1061 56.33 10.53 -59.15
C SER A 1061 57.67 10.76 -59.80
N ASN A 1062 58.29 11.89 -59.46
CA ASN A 1062 59.73 12.05 -59.62
C ASN A 1062 60.39 11.46 -58.38
N ILE A 1063 60.85 10.22 -58.47
CA ILE A 1063 61.57 9.55 -57.38
C ILE A 1063 63.02 10.04 -57.29
N GLY A 1064 63.55 10.67 -58.35
CA GLY A 1064 64.91 11.22 -58.41
C GLY A 1064 65.10 12.51 -57.62
N GLY A 1065 66.38 12.85 -57.40
CA GLY A 1065 66.78 13.92 -56.47
C GLY A 1065 66.87 15.33 -57.03
N ALA A 1066 66.69 15.48 -58.34
CA ALA A 1066 66.61 16.76 -59.01
C ALA A 1066 65.19 17.02 -59.53
N ASP A 1067 64.79 18.28 -59.56
CA ASP A 1067 63.55 18.70 -60.22
C ASP A 1067 63.64 18.37 -61.71
N VAL A 1068 62.57 17.83 -62.30
CA VAL A 1068 62.42 17.87 -63.76
C VAL A 1068 62.02 19.30 -64.12
N ILE A 1069 62.90 20.03 -64.80
CA ILE A 1069 62.68 21.44 -65.17
C ILE A 1069 62.40 21.65 -66.66
N ASP A 1070 62.63 20.63 -67.48
CA ASP A 1070 62.35 20.66 -68.91
C ASP A 1070 60.99 20.00 -69.19
N PRO A 1071 60.13 20.59 -70.05
CA PRO A 1071 58.81 20.05 -70.29
C PRO A 1071 58.84 18.73 -71.07
N PHE A 1072 58.17 17.70 -70.56
CA PHE A 1072 58.07 16.36 -71.17
C PHE A 1072 56.60 15.94 -71.33
N TYR A 1073 56.35 14.86 -72.07
CA TYR A 1073 54.98 14.40 -72.37
C TYR A 1073 54.61 13.10 -71.67
N ILE A 1074 53.40 13.09 -71.09
CA ILE A 1074 52.69 11.89 -70.70
C ILE A 1074 51.58 11.57 -71.71
N ASP A 1075 51.59 10.36 -72.25
CA ASP A 1075 50.73 9.89 -73.33
C ASP A 1075 49.80 8.76 -72.88
N LEU A 1076 48.49 8.92 -73.12
CA LEU A 1076 47.47 7.91 -72.89
C LEU A 1076 47.10 7.21 -74.20
N TYR A 1077 47.11 5.88 -74.20
CA TYR A 1077 46.74 5.05 -75.33
C TYR A 1077 45.44 4.30 -75.05
N HIS A 1078 44.43 4.52 -75.89
CA HIS A 1078 43.12 3.88 -75.79
C HIS A 1078 43.12 2.51 -76.49
N ASN A 1079 42.60 1.50 -75.80
CA ASN A 1079 42.21 0.20 -76.36
C ASN A 1079 43.27 -0.51 -77.24
N ARG A 1080 44.48 -0.67 -76.72
CA ARG A 1080 45.58 -1.42 -77.32
C ARG A 1080 45.74 -2.82 -76.71
N GLN A 1081 46.20 -3.77 -77.52
CA GLN A 1081 46.46 -5.15 -77.08
C GLN A 1081 47.90 -5.37 -76.58
N THR A 1082 48.82 -4.44 -76.87
CA THR A 1082 50.23 -4.52 -76.48
C THR A 1082 50.71 -3.18 -75.93
N PRO A 1083 51.72 -3.16 -75.03
CA PRO A 1083 52.30 -1.92 -74.51
C PRO A 1083 52.79 -0.99 -75.64
N PRO A 1084 52.74 0.34 -75.42
CA PRO A 1084 53.35 1.30 -76.32
C PRO A 1084 54.88 1.15 -76.33
N VAL A 1085 55.50 1.58 -77.43
CA VAL A 1085 56.96 1.69 -77.55
C VAL A 1085 57.30 3.18 -77.46
N ALA A 1086 58.42 3.53 -76.81
CA ALA A 1086 58.88 4.92 -76.69
C ALA A 1086 58.88 5.70 -78.03
N GLY A 1087 58.53 6.99 -77.94
CA GLY A 1087 58.33 7.92 -79.05
C GLY A 1087 56.96 7.80 -79.75
N ASN A 1088 56.10 6.84 -79.39
CA ASN A 1088 54.78 6.76 -80.01
C ASN A 1088 53.81 7.75 -79.38
N VAL A 1089 53.32 8.72 -80.16
CA VAL A 1089 52.27 9.62 -79.69
C VAL A 1089 50.98 8.85 -79.37
N GLY A 1090 50.46 9.05 -78.16
CA GLY A 1090 49.21 8.50 -77.62
C GLY A 1090 47.95 9.06 -78.26
N ASN A 1091 46.82 8.47 -77.90
CA ASN A 1091 45.49 8.94 -78.31
C ASN A 1091 45.13 10.27 -77.65
N ALA A 1092 45.64 10.49 -76.43
CA ALA A 1092 45.66 11.76 -75.74
C ALA A 1092 47.05 11.94 -75.12
N PHE A 1093 47.49 13.17 -74.92
CA PHE A 1093 48.78 13.48 -74.29
C PHE A 1093 48.68 14.78 -73.52
N TYR A 1094 49.54 14.93 -72.52
CA TYR A 1094 49.63 16.10 -71.67
C TYR A 1094 51.10 16.47 -71.49
N GLN A 1095 51.44 17.74 -71.64
CA GLN A 1095 52.81 18.22 -71.42
C GLN A 1095 52.95 18.68 -69.97
N ILE A 1096 53.82 18.03 -69.21
CA ILE A 1096 54.17 18.40 -67.85
C ILE A 1096 55.32 19.40 -67.92
N GLN A 1097 55.20 20.51 -67.20
CA GLN A 1097 56.18 21.60 -67.27
C GLN A 1097 57.36 21.38 -66.33
N GLU A 1098 57.07 20.97 -65.10
CA GLU A 1098 58.06 20.66 -64.08
C GLU A 1098 57.50 19.63 -63.09
N VAL A 1099 58.37 18.85 -62.47
CA VAL A 1099 58.04 17.94 -61.37
C VAL A 1099 59.15 18.05 -60.33
N PRO A 1100 58.88 18.63 -59.14
CA PRO A 1100 59.89 18.74 -58.09
C PRO A 1100 60.50 17.39 -57.72
N ALA A 1101 61.75 17.39 -57.27
CA ALA A 1101 62.41 16.22 -56.72
C ALA A 1101 61.55 15.57 -55.61
N TYR A 1102 61.47 14.25 -55.60
CA TYR A 1102 60.73 13.46 -54.61
C TYR A 1102 59.24 13.81 -54.49
N SER A 1103 58.63 14.35 -55.56
CA SER A 1103 57.21 14.73 -55.56
C SER A 1103 56.37 13.76 -56.39
N THR A 1104 55.16 13.49 -55.91
CA THR A 1104 54.13 12.75 -56.65
C THR A 1104 53.08 13.70 -57.17
N GLU A 1105 52.79 13.61 -58.46
CA GLU A 1105 51.85 14.47 -59.18
C GLU A 1105 50.76 13.63 -59.87
N GLN A 1106 49.69 14.30 -60.29
CA GLN A 1106 48.60 13.66 -61.03
C GLN A 1106 48.26 14.42 -62.31
N VAL A 1107 47.99 13.66 -63.38
CA VAL A 1107 47.39 14.17 -64.62
C VAL A 1107 46.07 13.47 -64.88
N VAL A 1108 45.07 14.25 -65.29
CA VAL A 1108 43.73 13.74 -65.61
C VAL A 1108 43.45 13.93 -67.10
N PHE A 1109 43.18 12.83 -67.79
CA PHE A 1109 42.69 12.84 -69.16
C PHE A 1109 41.16 12.73 -69.18
N TYR A 1110 40.52 13.52 -70.04
CA TYR A 1110 39.09 13.41 -70.32
C TYR A 1110 38.89 12.55 -71.56
N VAL A 1111 38.25 11.39 -71.40
CA VAL A 1111 38.12 10.37 -72.43
C VAL A 1111 36.65 10.12 -72.73
N THR A 1112 36.28 10.16 -74.02
CA THR A 1112 34.94 9.76 -74.48
C THR A 1112 35.08 8.60 -75.46
N GLY A 1113 34.45 7.47 -75.15
CA GLY A 1113 34.40 6.31 -76.03
C GLY A 1113 33.12 6.28 -76.85
N TYR A 1114 33.26 5.94 -78.13
CA TYR A 1114 32.14 5.68 -79.03
C TYR A 1114 32.20 4.22 -79.47
N GLY A 1115 31.17 3.45 -79.13
CA GLY A 1115 31.12 2.00 -79.27
C GLY A 1115 31.20 1.26 -77.93
N THR A 1116 30.51 0.13 -77.83
CA THR A 1116 30.37 -0.66 -76.60
C THR A 1116 31.47 -1.73 -76.45
N GLY A 1117 31.95 -1.98 -75.24
CA GLY A 1117 32.92 -3.06 -74.93
C GLY A 1117 34.07 -2.62 -73.99
N THR A 1118 35.01 -3.53 -73.73
CA THR A 1118 36.18 -3.28 -72.85
C THR A 1118 37.37 -2.77 -73.65
N TRP A 1119 37.97 -1.67 -73.20
CA TRP A 1119 39.24 -1.14 -73.67
C TRP A 1119 40.37 -1.58 -72.75
N ASN A 1120 41.49 -2.04 -73.31
CA ASN A 1120 42.77 -2.18 -72.61
C ASN A 1120 43.65 -0.96 -72.93
N SER A 1121 44.02 -0.16 -71.96
CA SER A 1121 44.73 1.10 -72.15
C SER A 1121 46.09 1.08 -71.48
N TYR A 1122 47.00 1.93 -71.96
CA TYR A 1122 48.35 2.09 -71.42
C TYR A 1122 48.63 3.59 -71.26
N VAL A 1123 49.56 3.94 -70.38
CA VAL A 1123 50.12 5.29 -70.28
C VAL A 1123 51.64 5.20 -70.36
N GLN A 1124 52.26 6.17 -71.00
CA GLN A 1124 53.70 6.35 -71.03
C GLN A 1124 54.06 7.75 -70.57
N ILE A 1125 54.95 7.88 -69.59
CA ILE A 1125 55.53 9.15 -69.17
C ILE A 1125 56.87 9.34 -69.89
N ASP A 1126 57.30 10.59 -70.01
CA ASP A 1126 58.43 11.02 -70.84
C ASP A 1126 58.52 10.31 -72.19
N THR A 1127 57.42 10.38 -72.94
CA THR A 1127 57.26 9.56 -74.15
C THR A 1127 58.30 9.85 -75.22
N ASP A 1128 58.85 11.07 -75.24
CA ASP A 1128 59.82 11.54 -76.23
C ASP A 1128 61.29 11.49 -75.75
N ASP A 1129 61.56 10.98 -74.54
CA ASP A 1129 62.91 10.95 -73.93
C ASP A 1129 63.45 12.40 -73.70
N ASP A 1130 62.54 13.32 -73.32
CA ASP A 1130 62.80 14.75 -73.15
C ASP A 1130 63.35 15.07 -71.75
N ALA A 1131 62.94 14.31 -70.73
CA ALA A 1131 63.49 14.39 -69.39
C ALA A 1131 64.70 13.46 -69.29
N PHE A 1132 65.87 14.00 -68.91
CA PHE A 1132 67.01 13.12 -68.65
C PHE A 1132 66.81 12.42 -67.30
N GLU A 1133 66.45 11.15 -67.33
CA GLU A 1133 66.15 10.38 -66.14
C GLU A 1133 67.29 9.43 -65.76
N SER A 1134 67.28 9.00 -64.49
CA SER A 1134 68.21 7.97 -64.04
C SER A 1134 67.84 6.56 -64.55
N ASN A 1135 66.57 6.35 -64.98
CA ASN A 1135 66.08 5.07 -65.48
C ASN A 1135 64.92 5.20 -66.50
N ASP A 1136 65.22 5.34 -67.79
CA ASP A 1136 64.18 5.49 -68.83
C ASP A 1136 63.31 4.23 -69.10
N TYR A 1137 63.55 3.11 -68.42
CA TYR A 1137 62.86 1.83 -68.69
C TYR A 1137 61.61 1.59 -67.83
N ASN A 1138 61.34 2.42 -66.83
CA ASN A 1138 60.19 2.33 -65.92
C ASN A 1138 59.01 3.26 -66.33
N ASN A 1139 59.11 3.89 -67.50
CA ASN A 1139 58.21 4.95 -67.97
C ASN A 1139 56.84 4.50 -68.54
N VAL A 1140 56.51 3.21 -68.54
CA VAL A 1140 55.26 2.69 -69.13
C VAL A 1140 54.41 1.94 -68.10
N TYR A 1141 53.13 2.30 -68.01
CA TYR A 1141 52.15 1.68 -67.12
C TYR A 1141 50.94 1.12 -67.89
N GLY A 1142 50.63 -0.17 -67.69
CA GLY A 1142 49.45 -0.85 -68.24
C GLY A 1142 49.69 -2.33 -68.56
N PRO A 1143 48.66 -3.06 -69.05
CA PRO A 1143 47.33 -2.57 -69.42
C PRO A 1143 46.42 -2.31 -68.21
N PHE A 1144 45.59 -1.26 -68.29
CA PHE A 1144 44.47 -0.98 -67.37
C PHE A 1144 43.17 -0.77 -68.17
N GLN A 1145 41.99 -0.97 -67.58
CA GLN A 1145 40.75 -1.20 -68.35
C GLN A 1145 39.67 -0.11 -68.22
N MET A 1146 38.87 0.06 -69.29
CA MET A 1146 37.63 0.88 -69.33
C MET A 1146 36.49 0.13 -70.04
N ILE A 1147 35.24 0.25 -69.58
CA ILE A 1147 34.07 -0.45 -70.16
C ILE A 1147 33.00 0.55 -70.68
N TRP A 1148 32.53 0.42 -71.93
CA TRP A 1148 31.53 1.33 -72.55
C TRP A 1148 30.12 0.71 -72.80
N LEU A 1149 29.01 1.41 -72.44
CA LEU A 1149 27.56 1.00 -72.47
C LEU A 1149 26.66 1.84 -73.46
N PRO A 1150 25.35 1.60 -73.74
CA PRO A 1150 24.49 2.40 -74.72
C PRO A 1150 23.47 3.47 -74.14
N PHE A 1151 22.99 4.50 -74.92
CA PHE A 1151 22.23 5.77 -74.54
C PHE A 1151 20.64 5.80 -74.47
N SER A 1152 19.96 6.75 -73.72
CA SER A 1152 18.46 6.97 -73.55
C SER A 1152 17.98 8.48 -73.31
N VAL A 1153 16.70 8.90 -73.53
CA VAL A 1153 16.17 10.34 -73.49
C VAL A 1153 14.88 10.61 -72.62
N GLU A 1154 14.79 11.73 -71.86
CA GLU A 1154 13.70 12.16 -70.89
C GLU A 1154 12.98 13.54 -71.20
N PRO A 1155 11.80 13.91 -70.61
CA PRO A 1155 11.00 15.14 -70.92
C PRO A 1155 11.24 16.43 -70.06
N VAL A 1156 10.83 17.63 -70.55
CA VAL A 1156 10.92 18.96 -69.85
C VAL A 1156 9.76 19.20 -68.87
N THR A 1157 10.04 19.74 -67.67
CA THR A 1157 9.08 19.86 -66.56
C THR A 1157 9.12 21.25 -65.87
N ASN A 1158 8.19 21.52 -64.93
CA ASN A 1158 8.16 22.71 -64.04
C ASN A 1158 8.24 24.12 -64.70
N LEU A 1159 7.67 24.27 -65.90
CA LEU A 1159 7.60 25.55 -66.62
C LEU A 1159 6.76 26.60 -65.86
N ARG A 1160 7.35 27.75 -65.51
CA ARG A 1160 6.74 28.80 -64.67
C ARG A 1160 7.21 30.20 -65.05
N VAL A 1161 6.43 31.24 -64.72
CA VAL A 1161 6.83 32.65 -64.87
C VAL A 1161 6.97 33.31 -63.49
N ASN A 1162 8.15 33.80 -63.16
CA ASN A 1162 8.48 34.37 -61.85
C ASN A 1162 8.90 35.84 -61.94
N LYS A 1163 8.54 36.62 -60.91
CA LYS A 1163 8.94 38.03 -60.76
C LYS A 1163 10.11 38.12 -59.77
N THR A 1164 11.24 38.67 -60.20
CA THR A 1164 12.41 38.87 -59.34
C THR A 1164 12.23 40.09 -58.41
N GLN A 1165 13.00 40.13 -57.32
CA GLN A 1165 12.98 41.25 -56.36
C GLN A 1165 13.31 42.62 -56.99
N ALA A 1166 14.01 42.64 -58.13
CA ALA A 1166 14.33 43.86 -58.89
C ALA A 1166 13.18 44.32 -59.82
N GLY A 1167 12.03 43.64 -59.80
CA GLY A 1167 10.83 44.01 -60.58
C GLY A 1167 10.79 43.44 -62.00
N THR A 1168 11.72 42.55 -62.37
CA THR A 1168 11.80 41.91 -63.69
C THR A 1168 11.10 40.54 -63.70
N TYR A 1169 10.37 40.20 -64.77
CA TYR A 1169 9.78 38.85 -64.99
C TYR A 1169 10.71 37.91 -65.78
N LYS A 1170 10.74 36.62 -65.40
CA LYS A 1170 11.48 35.54 -66.07
C LYS A 1170 10.58 34.32 -66.31
N LEU A 1171 10.74 33.62 -67.42
CA LEU A 1171 10.19 32.27 -67.68
C LEU A 1171 11.26 31.25 -67.28
N GLU A 1172 10.92 30.23 -66.50
CA GLU A 1172 11.85 29.22 -65.99
C GLU A 1172 11.28 27.82 -66.21
N TRP A 1173 12.13 26.80 -66.39
CA TRP A 1173 11.76 25.38 -66.50
C TRP A 1173 12.83 24.47 -65.92
N ASP A 1174 12.50 23.19 -65.72
CA ASP A 1174 13.44 22.18 -65.26
C ASP A 1174 13.60 21.08 -66.35
N PHE A 1175 14.80 20.50 -66.47
CA PHE A 1175 15.10 19.42 -67.41
C PHE A 1175 16.22 18.54 -66.87
N GLU A 1176 15.91 17.27 -66.61
CA GLU A 1176 16.88 16.26 -66.18
C GLU A 1176 17.41 15.50 -67.40
N GLY A 1177 18.47 16.05 -68.00
CA GLY A 1177 19.14 15.48 -69.17
C GLY A 1177 20.06 16.49 -69.85
N VAL A 1178 20.89 16.02 -70.80
CA VAL A 1178 21.74 16.90 -71.62
C VAL A 1178 21.09 17.10 -72.98
N CYS A 1179 20.72 18.34 -73.29
CA CYS A 1179 20.31 18.76 -74.63
C CYS A 1179 21.25 19.87 -75.15
N THR A 1180 21.13 20.23 -76.42
CA THR A 1180 21.93 21.32 -77.02
C THR A 1180 21.27 22.67 -76.78
N ARG A 1181 19.94 22.73 -76.90
CA ARG A 1181 19.17 23.96 -76.74
C ARG A 1181 17.75 23.67 -76.29
N PHE A 1182 17.16 24.68 -75.66
CA PHE A 1182 15.73 24.77 -75.44
C PHE A 1182 15.13 25.75 -76.44
N ASN A 1183 14.12 25.30 -77.17
CA ASN A 1183 13.35 26.15 -78.06
C ASN A 1183 12.12 26.63 -77.29
N ILE A 1184 12.00 27.95 -77.09
CA ILE A 1184 10.87 28.59 -76.41
C ILE A 1184 9.96 29.20 -77.46
N TYR A 1185 8.70 28.80 -77.42
CA TYR A 1185 7.66 29.29 -78.31
C TYR A 1185 6.64 30.10 -77.53
N ARG A 1186 6.02 31.10 -78.15
CA ARG A 1186 4.98 31.93 -77.55
C ARG A 1186 3.82 32.20 -78.50
N SER A 1187 2.60 32.13 -77.98
CA SER A 1187 1.39 32.58 -78.69
C SER A 1187 0.41 33.26 -77.74
N VAL A 1188 -0.52 34.05 -78.27
CA VAL A 1188 -1.69 34.52 -77.49
C VAL A 1188 -2.78 33.45 -77.38
N ASP A 1189 -2.71 32.41 -78.23
CA ASP A 1189 -3.55 31.21 -78.17
C ASP A 1189 -2.90 30.17 -77.22
N PRO A 1190 -3.58 29.73 -76.14
CA PRO A 1190 -3.03 28.73 -75.21
C PRO A 1190 -2.81 27.33 -75.80
N TYR A 1191 -3.41 27.01 -76.95
CA TYR A 1191 -3.38 25.66 -77.53
C TYR A 1191 -2.51 25.56 -78.79
N PHE A 1192 -1.58 26.50 -78.95
CA PHE A 1192 -0.74 26.55 -80.14
C PHE A 1192 0.28 25.39 -80.19
N THR A 1193 0.59 24.92 -81.38
CA THR A 1193 1.67 23.96 -81.59
C THR A 1193 2.98 24.70 -81.86
N PRO A 1194 4.11 24.27 -81.26
CA PRO A 1194 5.43 24.78 -81.58
C PRO A 1194 5.71 24.74 -83.09
N SER A 1195 6.10 25.88 -83.64
CA SER A 1195 6.46 26.05 -85.05
C SER A 1195 7.42 27.23 -85.19
N ALA A 1196 8.08 27.35 -86.35
CA ALA A 1196 8.98 28.49 -86.58
C ALA A 1196 8.27 29.87 -86.48
N GLN A 1197 6.95 29.93 -86.73
CA GLN A 1197 6.18 31.19 -86.73
C GLN A 1197 5.93 31.74 -85.32
N ASN A 1198 5.95 30.87 -84.32
CA ASN A 1198 5.72 31.21 -82.92
C ASN A 1198 6.94 30.88 -82.05
N LEU A 1199 8.10 30.56 -82.64
CA LEU A 1199 9.37 30.47 -81.93
C LEU A 1199 9.75 31.86 -81.45
N LEU A 1200 9.78 32.04 -80.14
CA LEU A 1200 10.19 33.29 -79.53
C LEU A 1200 11.72 33.39 -79.56
N VAL A 1201 12.40 32.36 -79.07
CA VAL A 1201 13.85 32.28 -79.01
C VAL A 1201 14.29 30.84 -78.75
N ALA A 1202 15.47 30.49 -79.24
CA ALA A 1202 16.20 29.31 -78.80
C ALA A 1202 17.30 29.74 -77.83
N VAL A 1203 17.34 29.15 -76.64
CA VAL A 1203 18.42 29.37 -75.68
C VAL A 1203 19.28 28.12 -75.59
N ASN A 1204 20.59 28.31 -75.50
CA ASN A 1204 21.51 27.19 -75.37
C ASN A 1204 21.39 26.57 -73.97
N TYR A 1205 21.46 25.24 -73.88
CA TYR A 1205 21.66 24.57 -72.59
C TYR A 1205 22.99 25.06 -71.97
N PRO A 1206 23.08 25.33 -70.66
CA PRO A 1206 22.14 24.96 -69.59
C PRO A 1206 21.14 26.06 -69.22
N THR A 1207 20.92 27.07 -70.06
CA THR A 1207 20.00 28.16 -69.72
C THR A 1207 18.57 27.62 -69.59
N THR A 1208 18.09 27.53 -68.36
CA THR A 1208 16.73 27.09 -68.01
C THR A 1208 15.80 28.24 -67.64
N GLU A 1209 16.23 29.48 -67.91
CA GLU A 1209 15.44 30.68 -67.69
C GLU A 1209 15.54 31.67 -68.86
N LEU A 1210 14.50 32.47 -69.06
CA LEU A 1210 14.45 33.52 -70.06
C LEU A 1210 13.91 34.81 -69.44
N ASN A 1211 14.71 35.88 -69.47
CA ASN A 1211 14.26 37.20 -69.02
C ASN A 1211 13.22 37.78 -69.98
N LEU A 1212 11.96 37.78 -69.55
CA LEU A 1212 10.82 38.17 -70.36
C LEU A 1212 10.76 39.68 -70.62
N ASN A 1213 11.36 40.52 -69.76
CA ASN A 1213 11.29 41.98 -69.92
C ASN A 1213 12.08 42.48 -71.13
N ASN A 1214 12.99 41.67 -71.66
CA ASN A 1214 13.69 41.97 -72.91
C ASN A 1214 12.79 41.78 -74.15
N TYR A 1215 11.68 41.08 -73.99
CA TYR A 1215 10.79 40.69 -75.07
C TYR A 1215 9.38 41.28 -74.93
N PHE A 1216 8.98 41.74 -73.72
CA PHE A 1216 7.61 42.13 -73.40
C PHE A 1216 7.53 43.36 -72.49
N HIS A 1217 6.42 44.10 -72.61
CA HIS A 1217 6.08 45.22 -71.73
C HIS A 1217 5.01 44.83 -70.71
N LEU A 1218 4.94 45.57 -69.60
CA LEU A 1218 4.00 45.32 -68.51
C LEU A 1218 2.54 45.44 -69.03
N GLY A 1219 1.82 44.31 -69.09
CA GLY A 1219 0.45 44.22 -69.60
C GLY A 1219 0.27 43.22 -70.76
N ASP A 1220 1.36 42.78 -71.39
CA ASP A 1220 1.32 41.79 -72.48
C ASP A 1220 0.82 40.42 -72.00
N ARG A 1221 -0.08 39.78 -72.76
CA ARG A 1221 -0.59 38.41 -72.49
C ARG A 1221 -0.06 37.42 -73.51
N GLY A 1222 0.31 36.22 -73.07
CA GLY A 1222 0.71 35.10 -73.93
C GLY A 1222 1.03 33.83 -73.15
N PHE A 1223 1.01 32.69 -73.85
CA PHE A 1223 1.32 31.35 -73.35
C PHE A 1223 2.62 30.85 -73.96
N PHE A 1224 3.33 29.97 -73.26
CA PHE A 1224 4.66 29.50 -73.64
C PHE A 1224 4.72 27.97 -73.71
N ILE A 1225 5.49 27.43 -74.66
CA ILE A 1225 5.91 26.03 -74.72
C ILE A 1225 7.43 25.98 -74.82
N VAL A 1226 8.07 25.05 -74.10
CA VAL A 1226 9.52 24.83 -74.15
C VAL A 1226 9.80 23.39 -74.54
N THR A 1227 10.67 23.17 -75.52
CA THR A 1227 11.11 21.84 -75.96
C THR A 1227 12.63 21.72 -75.91
N ALA A 1228 13.15 20.59 -75.42
CA ALA A 1228 14.57 20.25 -75.43
C ALA A 1228 14.97 19.55 -76.75
N GLU A 1229 16.13 19.91 -77.29
CA GLU A 1229 16.68 19.34 -78.54
C GLU A 1229 18.19 19.10 -78.37
N ARG A 1230 18.68 17.89 -78.69
CA ARG A 1230 20.13 17.60 -78.77
C ARG A 1230 20.52 17.42 -80.24
N ASP A 1231 21.32 18.34 -80.77
CA ASP A 1231 21.96 18.16 -82.07
C ASP A 1231 22.92 16.96 -81.95
N GLN A 1232 22.88 16.02 -82.89
CA GLN A 1232 24.01 15.12 -83.09
C GLN A 1232 25.14 15.92 -83.74
N ARG A 1233 25.95 16.58 -82.91
CA ARG A 1233 27.25 17.09 -83.35
C ARG A 1233 28.32 16.10 -82.91
N GLU A 1234 29.02 15.54 -83.90
CA GLU A 1234 30.44 15.25 -83.76
C GLU A 1234 31.10 16.44 -83.06
N PRO A 1235 31.76 16.25 -81.91
CA PRO A 1235 32.54 17.32 -81.33
C PRO A 1235 33.62 17.72 -82.34
N SER A 1236 33.48 18.92 -82.91
CA SER A 1236 34.64 19.65 -83.40
C SER A 1236 35.63 19.73 -82.24
N ASN A 1237 36.84 19.18 -82.42
CA ASN A 1237 37.99 19.24 -81.52
C ASN A 1237 37.92 20.42 -80.54
N ARG A 1238 37.41 20.20 -79.32
CA ARG A 1238 37.53 21.13 -78.19
C ARG A 1238 38.86 20.92 -77.48
N GLN A 1239 39.95 21.00 -78.22
CA GLN A 1239 41.32 21.02 -77.67
C GLN A 1239 41.86 22.43 -77.43
N ASN A 1240 41.06 23.50 -77.60
CA ASN A 1240 41.57 24.88 -77.67
C ASN A 1240 41.02 25.85 -76.62
N GLU A 1241 40.79 25.42 -75.38
CA GLU A 1241 40.52 26.36 -74.26
C GLU A 1241 41.35 26.04 -73.00
N MET A 1242 42.64 25.79 -73.19
CA MET A 1242 43.72 26.21 -72.28
C MET A 1242 44.88 26.68 -73.18
N GLY A 1243 45.54 27.78 -72.82
CA GLY A 1243 46.46 28.50 -73.69
C GLY A 1243 47.59 27.64 -74.29
N ASP A 1244 47.86 27.85 -75.58
CA ASP A 1244 49.00 27.40 -76.39
C ASP A 1244 49.66 26.08 -75.97
N MET A 1245 49.10 24.93 -76.40
CA MET A 1245 49.92 23.73 -76.61
C MET A 1245 50.50 23.73 -78.05
N PRO A 1246 51.80 23.50 -78.23
CA PRO A 1246 52.40 23.34 -79.56
C PRO A 1246 51.79 22.11 -80.25
N SER A 1247 51.57 22.20 -81.56
CA SER A 1247 51.29 21.01 -82.36
C SER A 1247 52.49 20.05 -82.28
N ARG A 1248 52.36 18.91 -81.57
CA ARG A 1248 53.32 17.80 -81.65
C ARG A 1248 53.26 17.24 -83.09
N ARG A 1249 54.17 17.72 -83.96
CA ARG A 1249 54.22 17.30 -85.37
C ARG A 1249 54.79 15.89 -85.44
N ARG A 1250 54.00 14.95 -85.95
CA ARG A 1250 54.48 13.63 -86.38
C ARG A 1250 55.66 13.80 -87.34
N ASN A 1251 56.79 13.19 -87.02
CA ASN A 1251 57.75 12.73 -88.02
C ASN A 1251 57.86 11.21 -87.90
#